data_AF-A0A428TP18-F1
#
_entry.id   AF-A0A428TP18-F1
#
_cell.length_a   1.000
_cell.length_b   1.000
_cell.length_c   1.000
_cell.angle_alpha   90.00
_cell.angle_beta   90.00
_cell.angle_gamma   90.00
#
_symmetry.space_group_name_H-M   'P 1'
#
loop_
_entity.id
_entity.type
_entity.pdbx_description
1 polymer ?
#
loop_
_entity_poly.entity_id
_entity_poly.type
_entity_poly.pdbx_seq_one_letter_code
_entity_poly.pdbx_strand_id
1 'polypeptide(L)'
;MSQDATQDDLHQLILGFDRKSTEAVHDEAALANPMFSQVPRLEQEGETKKEAATDIGKLIQQATTPDEVQSVVVGGICQRFAMFTACPVEDISPDVSMESFGLDSLVAIELKNYLVRTFEATLQTSEVLDAPNIVSLAKTIILRSKLVSQNTEGSVVEKEDVVLVEKPLEPAVENAVAVANHNFHCCRASKTLNKMPLFDFDTMFDEYLDRSRMFFSPEEFESIERDVAEFRKPGSTGRKLYNRLYEEANDPEIENWQEKYFLQSMYLQRRMPLAPFNNFMAFHPLGEMGHTQAERAALIASIAFQCKQDLEADRWEPMAYMFTANCTDLWQYIFNSARLPGVPLDRMAKFRGNDYMAVLHRGHIFKVMLKDGEENVSAEALIKIFSAILGRPDTDENWTSILSADDRTSWAENRQALMDLEPTNKETIDMVEAAAFLVCLDDTEPTEAEDRIRDIMMLKGFNRWVDKSIAFVVCKNATSGTYVEHTCIDAMTLFAMQTAIVQGINTYEPPRQVNGHTNGVVEVPKEFTLKTTPALEERILHVRQRFEDEIAKFGYRDIVLSEFGKDILLDRHLPIKGIFDLMCLLANYYYYGYNAQSWEAISMSHYHKGRPDIVQVNTPTTAHFCTIADDESLPAHKRFELMLEAANDRNQTIKDAFGGRCYQRTLRALELCVEEGEELPDLFKNPLYEQTVEPNQMFSNTDGLSPESCFIMQNPERFWMTYYVTDGGSHFSVITGKKEVVAWADCLQRASLVMKTLIDAA
;
A
#
# COMPACT_ATOMS: atom_id res chain seq x y z
N MET A 1 -24.76 4.02 28.00
CA MET A 1 -25.11 3.41 29.29
C MET A 1 -25.24 1.92 29.08
N SER A 2 -24.72 1.10 30.00
CA SER A 2 -24.87 -0.37 29.92
C SER A 2 -26.35 -0.77 30.03
N GLN A 3 -26.67 -2.01 29.63
CA GLN A 3 -28.02 -2.55 29.77
C GLN A 3 -28.49 -2.55 31.24
N ASP A 4 -27.58 -2.85 32.17
CA ASP A 4 -27.85 -2.86 33.61
C ASP A 4 -28.30 -1.48 34.13
N ALA A 5 -27.64 -0.40 33.71
CA ALA A 5 -27.98 0.96 34.14
C ALA A 5 -29.38 1.42 33.67
N THR A 6 -29.85 0.88 32.55
CA THR A 6 -31.20 1.13 32.02
C THR A 6 -32.26 0.36 32.80
N GLN A 7 -31.89 -0.81 33.33
CA GLN A 7 -32.78 -1.67 34.11
C GLN A 7 -33.02 -1.13 35.53
N ASP A 8 -32.04 -0.40 36.08
CA ASP A 8 -32.06 0.16 37.43
C ASP A 8 -32.54 1.63 37.51
N ASP A 9 -33.09 2.18 36.41
CA ASP A 9 -33.63 3.55 36.30
C ASP A 9 -32.62 4.63 36.77
N LEU A 10 -31.34 4.43 36.47
CA LEU A 10 -30.26 5.36 36.83
C LEU A 10 -30.11 6.45 35.76
N HIS A 11 -30.60 7.65 36.07
CA HIS A 11 -30.59 8.80 35.16
C HIS A 11 -29.37 9.72 35.29
N GLN A 12 -28.40 9.39 36.15
CA GLN A 12 -27.21 10.20 36.39
C GLN A 12 -25.94 9.41 36.07
N LEU A 13 -25.09 10.03 35.24
CA LEU A 13 -23.76 9.53 34.91
C LEU A 13 -22.75 10.24 35.84
N ILE A 14 -22.10 9.49 36.73
CA ILE A 14 -21.00 9.99 37.54
C ILE A 14 -19.70 9.54 36.85
N LEU A 15 -19.08 10.45 36.11
CA LEU A 15 -17.74 10.24 35.56
C LEU A 15 -16.73 10.77 36.57
N GLY A 16 -15.95 9.88 37.16
CA GLY A 16 -14.75 10.27 37.88
C GLY A 16 -13.73 10.80 36.89
N PHE A 17 -13.17 11.97 37.18
CA PHE A 17 -11.98 12.46 36.49
C PHE A 17 -10.87 12.58 37.53
N ASP A 18 -9.66 12.26 37.14
CA ASP A 18 -8.46 12.63 37.87
C ASP A 18 -7.68 13.68 37.07
N ARG A 19 -6.76 14.35 37.73
CA ARG A 19 -5.99 15.42 37.08
C ARG A 19 -5.20 14.92 35.86
N LYS A 20 -4.77 13.66 35.86
CA LYS A 20 -4.01 13.04 34.76
C LYS A 20 -4.87 12.88 33.51
N SER A 21 -6.14 12.48 33.67
CA SER A 21 -7.13 12.42 32.60
C SER A 21 -7.49 13.80 32.07
N THR A 22 -7.47 14.85 32.90
CA THR A 22 -7.69 16.24 32.46
C THR A 22 -6.47 16.81 31.73
N GLU A 23 -5.25 16.46 32.15
CA GLU A 23 -3.98 16.86 31.51
C GLU A 23 -3.76 16.14 30.16
N ALA A 24 -4.21 14.89 30.02
CA ALA A 24 -4.07 14.11 28.78
C ALA A 24 -4.90 14.65 27.60
N VAL A 25 -5.92 15.47 27.86
CA VAL A 25 -6.81 16.04 26.83
C VAL A 25 -6.35 17.44 26.37
N HIS A 26 -5.21 17.93 26.87
CA HIS A 26 -4.59 19.20 26.46
C HIS A 26 -5.50 20.46 26.50
N ASP A 27 -6.48 20.49 27.40
CA ASP A 27 -7.30 21.69 27.63
C ASP A 27 -6.69 22.56 28.76
N GLU A 28 -5.80 23.48 28.38
CA GLU A 28 -5.12 24.39 29.32
C GLU A 28 -6.11 25.30 30.10
N ALA A 29 -7.31 25.56 29.55
CA ALA A 29 -8.31 26.40 30.19
C ALA A 29 -9.04 25.68 31.35
N ALA A 30 -9.23 24.36 31.23
CA ALA A 30 -9.85 23.54 32.27
C ALA A 30 -8.96 23.45 33.53
N LEU A 31 -7.64 23.32 33.36
CA LEU A 31 -6.67 23.20 34.47
C LEU A 31 -6.40 24.52 35.21
N ALA A 32 -6.67 25.66 34.56
CA ALA A 32 -6.59 26.98 35.16
C ALA A 32 -7.85 27.37 35.96
N ASN A 33 -8.92 26.58 35.89
CA ASN A 33 -10.18 26.87 36.56
C ASN A 33 -10.08 26.60 38.08
N PRO A 34 -10.33 27.61 38.96
CA PRO A 34 -10.23 27.46 40.42
C PRO A 34 -11.10 26.33 40.99
N MET A 35 -12.16 25.93 40.27
CA MET A 35 -13.07 24.85 40.69
C MET A 35 -12.35 23.49 40.82
N PHE A 36 -11.27 23.28 40.06
CA PHE A 36 -10.48 22.04 40.06
C PHE A 36 -9.18 22.15 40.87
N SER A 37 -8.98 23.26 41.59
CA SER A 37 -7.77 23.48 42.42
C SER A 37 -7.61 22.50 43.58
N GLN A 38 -8.67 21.80 43.96
CA GLN A 38 -8.73 20.87 45.09
C GLN A 38 -8.52 19.39 44.68
N VAL A 39 -8.32 19.09 43.40
CA VAL A 39 -8.05 17.73 42.94
C VAL A 39 -6.63 17.31 43.40
N PRO A 40 -6.48 16.27 44.24
CA PRO A 40 -5.20 15.91 44.84
C PRO A 40 -4.15 15.50 43.80
N ARG A 41 -2.88 15.90 44.02
CA ARG A 41 -1.72 15.31 43.31
C ARG A 41 -1.41 13.97 43.98
N LEU A 42 -1.64 12.87 43.27
CA LEU A 42 -1.05 11.59 43.63
C LEU A 42 0.34 11.53 43.00
N GLU A 43 1.37 11.84 43.78
CA GLU A 43 2.74 11.47 43.43
C GLU A 43 2.85 9.95 43.56
N GLN A 44 3.02 9.23 42.46
CA GLN A 44 3.39 7.82 42.51
C GLN A 44 4.87 7.74 42.93
N GLU A 45 5.12 7.33 44.18
CA GLU A 45 6.36 6.67 44.57
C GLU A 45 6.42 5.32 43.86
N GLY A 46 7.12 5.35 42.74
CA GLY A 46 7.21 4.27 41.77
C GLY A 46 7.77 4.91 40.54
N GLU A 47 9.07 5.22 40.59
CA GLU A 47 9.84 5.68 39.44
C GLU A 47 9.54 4.73 38.28
N THR A 48 8.63 5.16 37.40
CA THR A 48 8.84 4.92 35.99
C THR A 48 10.23 5.46 35.78
N LYS A 49 11.21 4.59 35.59
CA LYS A 49 12.37 4.97 34.81
C LYS A 49 11.77 5.42 33.47
N LYS A 50 11.45 6.72 33.39
CA LYS A 50 11.83 7.50 32.23
C LYS A 50 13.28 7.12 32.08
N GLU A 51 13.56 6.24 31.12
CA GLU A 51 14.89 6.18 30.59
C GLU A 51 15.37 7.62 30.46
N ALA A 52 16.64 7.84 30.76
CA ALA A 52 17.32 9.05 30.38
C ALA A 52 17.43 9.11 28.84
N ALA A 53 16.30 9.01 28.12
CA ALA A 53 16.12 9.63 26.83
C ALA A 53 16.36 11.10 27.11
N THR A 54 17.56 11.52 26.75
CA THR A 54 18.05 12.87 26.99
C THR A 54 16.99 13.80 26.42
N ASP A 55 16.49 14.74 27.23
CA ASP A 55 15.44 15.67 26.80
C ASP A 55 16.09 16.62 25.79
N ILE A 56 16.21 16.16 24.53
CA ILE A 56 16.95 16.81 23.44
C ILE A 56 16.41 18.23 23.25
N GLY A 57 15.10 18.44 23.43
CA GLY A 57 14.50 19.78 23.44
C GLY A 57 15.06 20.69 24.53
N LYS A 58 15.22 20.20 25.77
CA LYS A 58 15.90 20.96 26.84
C LYS A 58 17.38 21.17 26.58
N LEU A 59 18.08 20.19 26.00
CA LEU A 59 19.50 20.34 25.66
C LEU A 59 19.71 21.38 24.55
N ILE A 60 18.85 21.40 23.53
CA ILE A 60 18.88 22.42 22.46
C ILE A 60 18.57 23.81 23.03
N GLN A 61 17.62 23.91 23.98
CA GLN A 61 17.30 25.18 24.65
C GLN A 61 18.36 25.66 25.65
N GLN A 62 19.18 24.74 26.19
CA GLN A 62 20.26 25.04 27.13
C GLN A 62 21.61 25.28 26.44
N ALA A 63 21.76 24.85 25.19
CA ALA A 63 22.94 25.11 24.38
C ALA A 63 23.08 26.61 24.10
N THR A 64 24.26 27.15 24.35
CA THR A 64 24.53 28.60 24.26
C THR A 64 25.29 29.00 23.01
N THR A 65 25.86 28.02 22.29
CA THR A 65 26.63 28.23 21.06
C THR A 65 26.10 27.38 19.89
N PRO A 66 26.28 27.81 18.63
CA PRO A 66 25.89 27.04 17.45
C PRO A 66 26.54 25.64 17.39
N ASP A 67 27.80 25.52 17.82
CA ASP A 67 28.54 24.25 17.84
C ASP A 67 27.98 23.28 18.90
N GLU A 68 27.52 23.79 20.04
CA GLU A 68 26.82 22.99 21.06
C GLU A 68 25.46 22.50 20.54
N VAL A 69 24.68 23.37 19.87
CA VAL A 69 23.42 22.98 19.23
C VAL A 69 23.66 21.91 18.17
N GLN A 70 24.66 22.09 17.30
CA GLN A 70 25.01 21.11 16.28
C GLN A 70 25.45 19.77 16.89
N SER A 71 26.24 19.80 17.96
CA SER A 71 26.70 18.59 18.65
C SER A 71 25.55 17.82 19.30
N VAL A 72 24.58 18.52 19.90
CA VAL A 72 23.37 17.92 20.48
C VAL A 72 22.50 17.28 19.39
N VAL A 73 22.30 17.98 18.26
CA VAL A 73 21.49 17.46 17.14
C VAL A 73 22.17 16.27 16.46
N VAL A 74 23.48 16.36 16.16
CA VAL A 74 24.25 15.24 15.60
C VAL A 74 24.23 14.04 16.54
N GLY A 75 24.46 14.25 17.83
CA GLY A 75 24.41 13.18 18.83
C GLY A 75 23.04 12.50 18.91
N GLY A 76 21.96 13.29 18.86
CA GLY A 76 20.59 12.77 18.84
C GLY A 76 20.26 11.98 17.57
N ILE A 77 20.74 12.43 16.41
CA ILE A 77 20.60 11.69 15.15
C ILE A 77 21.41 10.39 15.22
N CYS A 78 22.68 10.43 15.61
CA CYS A 78 23.54 9.24 15.73
C CYS A 78 22.99 8.20 16.69
N GLN A 79 22.47 8.60 17.86
CA GLN A 79 21.80 7.69 18.79
C GLN A 79 20.60 7.02 18.15
N ARG A 80 19.76 7.79 17.45
CA ARG A 80 18.59 7.23 16.78
C ARG A 80 18.99 6.34 15.60
N PHE A 81 20.03 6.71 14.88
CA PHE A 81 20.59 5.98 13.75
C PHE A 81 21.20 4.64 14.20
N ALA A 82 21.84 4.60 15.37
CA ALA A 82 22.34 3.37 16.01
C ALA A 82 21.23 2.37 16.32
N MET A 83 20.14 2.86 16.91
CA MET A 83 18.96 2.03 17.21
C MET A 83 18.38 1.40 15.94
N PHE A 84 18.40 2.14 14.84
CA PHE A 84 17.78 1.75 13.58
C PHE A 84 18.66 0.87 12.68
N THR A 85 19.98 0.96 12.82
CA THR A 85 20.95 0.19 12.02
C THR A 85 21.50 -1.03 12.76
N ALA A 86 21.08 -1.24 14.01
CA ALA A 86 21.64 -2.25 14.92
C ALA A 86 23.17 -2.16 15.04
N CYS A 87 23.72 -0.95 14.90
CA CYS A 87 25.14 -0.65 14.99
C CYS A 87 25.42 0.10 16.30
N PRO A 88 26.51 -0.21 17.04
CA PRO A 88 26.90 0.60 18.20
C PRO A 88 27.05 2.07 17.81
N VAL A 89 26.60 2.99 18.68
CA VAL A 89 26.72 4.46 18.44
C VAL A 89 28.17 4.88 18.18
N GLU A 90 29.12 4.16 18.77
CA GLU A 90 30.57 4.35 18.65
C GLU A 90 31.11 4.05 17.23
N ASP A 91 30.40 3.19 16.48
CA ASP A 91 30.76 2.77 15.12
C ASP A 91 30.06 3.61 14.03
N ILE A 92 29.18 4.54 14.44
CA ILE A 92 28.53 5.48 13.52
C ILE A 92 29.36 6.74 13.42
N SER A 93 30.07 6.87 12.30
CA SER A 93 30.77 8.11 11.96
C SER A 93 29.80 9.12 11.33
N PRO A 94 29.62 10.32 11.92
CA PRO A 94 28.69 11.34 11.41
C PRO A 94 29.05 11.90 10.02
N ASP A 95 30.29 11.69 9.57
CA ASP A 95 30.85 12.23 8.33
C ASP A 95 30.73 11.26 7.14
N VAL A 96 30.37 10.00 7.41
CA VAL A 96 30.25 8.94 6.39
C VAL A 96 28.86 8.98 5.73
N SER A 97 28.81 8.55 4.46
CA SER A 97 27.57 8.47 3.69
C SER A 97 26.50 7.66 4.43
N MET A 98 25.28 8.16 4.46
CA MET A 98 24.20 7.44 5.12
C MET A 98 23.83 6.14 4.39
N GLU A 99 24.13 6.04 3.09
CA GLU A 99 23.93 4.85 2.25
C GLU A 99 24.75 3.65 2.74
N SER A 100 25.92 3.87 3.34
CA SER A 100 26.82 2.78 3.75
C SER A 100 26.30 1.99 4.95
N PHE A 101 25.25 2.46 5.63
CA PHE A 101 24.71 1.84 6.82
C PHE A 101 23.48 0.95 6.57
N GLY A 102 23.11 0.72 5.30
CA GLY A 102 22.21 -0.38 4.91
C GLY A 102 20.77 -0.28 5.43
N LEU A 103 20.30 0.95 5.69
CA LEU A 103 18.95 1.27 6.15
C LEU A 103 17.88 0.74 5.18
N ASP A 104 16.85 0.09 5.72
CA ASP A 104 15.64 -0.22 4.97
C ASP A 104 14.66 0.97 4.96
N SER A 105 13.67 0.92 4.06
CA SER A 105 12.74 2.03 3.86
C SER A 105 11.76 2.26 5.01
N LEU A 106 11.39 1.21 5.74
CA LEU A 106 10.51 1.34 6.89
C LEU A 106 11.26 2.13 7.97
N VAL A 107 12.52 1.77 8.19
CA VAL A 107 13.43 2.46 9.09
C VAL A 107 13.69 3.91 8.65
N ALA A 108 13.82 4.19 7.35
CA ALA A 108 14.03 5.55 6.85
C ALA A 108 12.79 6.47 7.05
N ILE A 109 11.59 5.93 6.87
CA ILE A 109 10.33 6.65 7.14
C ILE A 109 10.18 6.90 8.65
N GLU A 110 10.47 5.89 9.48
CA GLU A 110 10.45 6.01 10.94
C GLU A 110 11.51 7.01 11.45
N LEU A 111 12.70 7.01 10.85
CA LEU A 111 13.74 7.99 11.12
C LEU A 111 13.24 9.39 10.79
N LYS A 112 12.68 9.62 9.59
CA LYS A 112 12.12 10.92 9.22
C LYS A 112 11.01 11.36 10.17
N ASN A 113 10.05 10.50 10.48
CA ASN A 113 8.94 10.80 11.39
C ASN A 113 9.45 11.14 12.80
N TYR A 114 10.44 10.39 13.30
CA TYR A 114 11.11 10.69 14.55
C TYR A 114 11.82 12.04 14.52
N LEU A 115 12.58 12.34 13.46
CA LEU A 115 13.33 13.60 13.35
C LEU A 115 12.38 14.81 13.33
N VAL A 116 11.29 14.73 12.58
CA VAL A 116 10.25 15.77 12.54
C VAL A 116 9.63 15.98 13.92
N ARG A 117 9.33 14.90 14.64
CA ARG A 117 8.70 14.94 15.97
C ARG A 117 9.66 15.44 17.06
N THR A 118 10.88 14.91 17.10
CA THR A 118 11.87 15.18 18.16
C THR A 118 12.47 16.57 18.04
N PHE A 119 12.74 17.03 16.83
CA PHE A 119 13.38 18.32 16.60
C PHE A 119 12.40 19.43 16.19
N GLU A 120 11.09 19.15 16.11
CA GLU A 120 10.06 20.08 15.60
C GLU A 120 10.48 20.77 14.30
N ALA A 121 11.09 20.01 13.39
CA ALA A 121 11.63 20.50 12.13
C ALA A 121 10.77 20.01 10.95
N THR A 122 10.60 20.86 9.94
CA THR A 122 9.94 20.44 8.69
C THR A 122 10.96 19.77 7.76
N LEU A 123 10.84 18.46 7.61
CA LEU A 123 11.71 17.63 6.77
C LEU A 123 10.89 16.81 5.79
N GLN A 124 11.35 16.76 4.55
CA GLN A 124 10.88 15.80 3.56
C GLN A 124 11.64 14.48 3.67
N THR A 125 11.01 13.39 3.22
CA THR A 125 11.66 12.08 3.23
C THR A 125 12.90 12.10 2.33
N SER A 126 12.81 12.73 1.15
CA SER A 126 13.96 12.94 0.25
C SER A 126 15.10 13.71 0.91
N GLU A 127 14.82 14.71 1.75
CA GLU A 127 15.88 15.49 2.42
C GLU A 127 16.62 14.70 3.51
N VAL A 128 15.94 13.73 4.13
CA VAL A 128 16.60 12.77 5.00
C VAL A 128 17.43 11.81 4.15
N LEU A 129 16.88 11.28 3.06
CA LEU A 129 17.53 10.27 2.23
C LEU A 129 18.73 10.82 1.43
N ASP A 130 18.63 12.02 0.87
CA ASP A 130 19.64 12.67 0.03
C ASP A 130 20.73 13.36 0.85
N ALA A 131 20.63 13.33 2.19
CA ALA A 131 21.62 13.94 3.06
C ALA A 131 22.97 13.23 2.87
N PRO A 132 24.04 13.95 2.46
CA PRO A 132 25.34 13.33 2.20
C PRO A 132 25.93 12.61 3.41
N ASN A 133 25.57 13.05 4.62
CA ASN A 133 25.95 12.46 5.89
C ASN A 133 25.11 13.05 7.04
N ILE A 134 25.25 12.50 8.24
CA ILE A 134 24.48 12.91 9.44
C ILE A 134 24.75 14.38 9.79
N VAL A 135 25.97 14.87 9.59
CA VAL A 135 26.32 16.28 9.83
C VAL A 135 25.53 17.23 8.92
N SER A 136 25.35 16.87 7.65
CA SER A 136 24.59 17.67 6.68
C SER A 136 23.09 17.67 6.99
N LEU A 137 22.58 16.51 7.42
CA LEU A 137 21.19 16.39 7.89
C LEU A 137 20.94 17.24 9.15
N ALA A 138 21.85 17.20 10.12
CA ALA A 138 21.77 17.99 11.34
C ALA A 138 21.69 19.49 11.06
N LYS A 139 22.49 20.00 10.11
CA LYS A 139 22.43 21.42 9.69
C LYS A 139 21.06 21.80 9.13
N THR A 140 20.47 20.93 8.31
CA THR A 140 19.13 21.15 7.75
C THR A 140 18.06 21.17 8.84
N ILE A 141 18.17 20.27 9.82
CA ILE A 141 17.27 20.21 10.98
C ILE A 141 17.39 21.48 11.83
N ILE A 142 18.62 21.94 12.12
CA ILE A 142 18.86 23.14 12.93
C ILE A 142 18.25 24.37 12.28
N LEU A 143 18.37 24.52 10.95
CA LEU A 143 17.81 25.66 10.21
C LEU A 143 16.28 25.72 10.23
N ARG A 144 15.61 24.58 10.43
CA ARG A 144 14.16 24.44 10.30
C ARG A 144 13.44 24.04 11.59
N SER A 145 14.20 23.81 12.65
CA SER A 145 13.69 23.42 13.95
C SER A 145 13.09 24.63 14.67
N LYS A 146 11.88 24.47 15.20
CA LYS A 146 11.25 25.47 16.07
C LYS A 146 11.90 25.57 17.46
N LEU A 147 12.76 24.61 17.81
CA LEU A 147 13.42 24.53 19.11
C LEU A 147 14.72 25.36 19.17
N VAL A 148 15.24 25.80 18.02
CA VAL A 148 16.47 26.59 17.93
C VAL A 148 16.13 28.09 17.99
N SER A 149 16.74 28.82 18.93
CA SER A 149 16.48 30.25 19.11
C SER A 149 17.15 31.08 18.01
N GLN A 150 16.38 31.93 17.31
CA GLN A 150 16.82 32.78 16.17
C GLN A 150 18.01 33.74 16.45
N ASN A 151 18.51 33.83 17.69
CA ASN A 151 19.70 34.60 18.05
C ASN A 151 21.04 33.90 17.73
N THR A 152 21.02 32.70 17.13
CA THR A 152 22.22 31.95 16.70
C THR A 152 22.50 32.05 15.20
N GLU A 153 21.74 32.84 14.43
CA GLU A 153 21.95 33.05 12.98
C GLU A 153 23.24 33.80 12.61
N GLY A 154 23.88 34.46 13.58
CA GLY A 154 25.12 35.19 13.37
C GLY A 154 26.35 34.30 13.48
N SER A 155 26.61 33.43 12.48
CA SER A 155 27.94 32.96 12.00
C SER A 155 27.88 31.57 11.32
N VAL A 156 27.11 31.38 10.24
CA VAL A 156 27.31 30.21 9.33
C VAL A 156 27.33 30.63 7.85
N VAL A 157 27.58 31.91 7.56
CA VAL A 157 27.87 32.34 6.19
C VAL A 157 29.16 33.15 6.17
N GLU A 158 30.28 32.44 6.19
CA GLU A 158 31.44 32.91 5.44
C GLU A 158 31.38 32.25 4.05
N LYS A 159 31.16 33.10 3.05
CA LYS A 159 31.50 32.80 1.66
C LYS A 159 33.02 32.64 1.59
N GLU A 160 33.52 31.44 1.82
CA GLU A 160 34.85 31.07 1.33
C GLU A 160 34.69 30.36 -0.03
N ASP A 161 35.16 31.05 -1.06
CA ASP A 161 35.48 30.46 -2.35
C ASP A 161 36.42 29.27 -2.12
N VAL A 162 35.90 28.05 -2.27
CA VAL A 162 36.72 26.84 -2.30
C VAL A 162 37.50 26.84 -3.61
N VAL A 163 38.69 27.44 -3.57
CA VAL A 163 39.76 27.18 -4.54
C VAL A 163 40.24 25.76 -4.30
N LEU A 164 39.77 24.84 -5.16
CA LEU A 164 40.26 23.46 -5.23
C LEU A 164 41.76 23.49 -5.60
N VAL A 165 42.63 23.28 -4.61
CA VAL A 165 44.02 22.92 -4.87
C VAL A 165 44.04 21.44 -5.22
N GLU A 166 44.07 21.15 -6.52
CA GLU A 166 44.37 19.83 -7.05
C GLU A 166 45.74 19.37 -6.52
N LYS A 167 45.73 18.26 -5.78
CA LYS A 167 46.92 17.40 -5.67
C LYS A 167 46.52 16.01 -6.18
N PRO A 168 47.27 15.44 -7.14
CA PRO A 168 46.80 14.31 -7.91
C PRO A 168 46.97 13.01 -7.12
N LEU A 169 45.88 12.30 -6.94
CA LEU A 169 45.91 10.84 -6.83
C LEU A 169 45.67 10.30 -8.25
N GLU A 170 46.66 9.59 -8.78
CA GLU A 170 46.62 9.00 -10.11
C GLU A 170 45.40 8.07 -10.26
N PRO A 171 44.68 8.15 -11.39
CA PRO A 171 43.46 7.38 -11.59
C PRO A 171 43.79 5.98 -12.12
N ALA A 172 43.28 4.95 -11.44
CA ALA A 172 42.90 3.72 -12.12
C ALA A 172 41.60 4.02 -12.88
N VAL A 173 41.75 4.48 -14.13
CA VAL A 173 40.64 4.76 -15.04
C VAL A 173 40.02 3.45 -15.48
N GLU A 174 38.80 3.17 -15.02
CA GLU A 174 37.79 2.51 -15.84
C GLU A 174 36.59 3.48 -15.96
N ASN A 175 36.60 4.21 -17.07
CA ASN A 175 35.53 5.01 -17.70
C ASN A 175 34.18 5.11 -16.96
N ALA A 176 34.04 6.06 -16.04
CA ALA A 176 32.72 6.59 -15.67
C ALA A 176 32.30 7.66 -16.68
N VAL A 177 31.44 7.28 -17.62
CA VAL A 177 30.79 8.18 -18.57
C VAL A 177 29.89 9.15 -17.79
N ALA A 178 30.00 10.45 -18.08
CA ALA A 178 29.09 11.47 -17.56
C ALA A 178 27.64 11.11 -17.91
N VAL A 179 26.81 10.77 -16.92
CA VAL A 179 25.44 10.32 -17.17
C VAL A 179 24.52 11.52 -17.41
N ALA A 180 23.84 11.50 -18.55
CA ALA A 180 22.90 12.52 -18.98
C ALA A 180 21.66 12.58 -18.08
N ASN A 181 21.12 13.79 -17.86
CA ASN A 181 19.74 13.97 -17.42
C ASN A 181 18.81 13.31 -18.46
N HIS A 182 17.94 12.41 -18.03
CA HIS A 182 16.92 11.83 -18.91
C HIS A 182 15.75 12.80 -19.13
N ASN A 183 14.94 12.56 -20.16
CA ASN A 183 13.83 13.44 -20.52
C ASN A 183 12.45 12.98 -20.01
N PHE A 184 12.39 11.90 -19.22
CA PHE A 184 11.14 11.36 -18.67
C PHE A 184 10.65 12.16 -17.46
N HIS A 185 9.51 12.86 -17.61
CA HIS A 185 8.88 13.64 -16.53
C HIS A 185 8.46 12.79 -15.33
N CYS A 186 8.03 11.55 -15.57
CA CYS A 186 7.65 10.61 -14.51
C CYS A 186 8.82 10.15 -13.63
N CYS A 187 10.07 10.41 -14.04
CA CYS A 187 11.26 10.10 -13.27
C CYS A 187 12.03 11.37 -12.86
N ARG A 188 11.39 12.55 -12.90
CA ARG A 188 12.05 13.86 -12.68
C ARG A 188 12.81 14.01 -11.36
N ALA A 189 12.48 13.21 -10.35
CA ALA A 189 13.18 13.21 -9.07
C ALA A 189 14.52 12.44 -9.09
N SER A 190 14.78 11.66 -10.14
CA SER A 190 16.09 11.02 -10.37
C SER A 190 16.88 11.80 -11.41
N LYS A 191 18.21 11.89 -11.22
CA LYS A 191 19.12 12.45 -12.24
C LYS A 191 19.36 11.47 -13.37
N THR A 192 19.42 10.18 -13.05
CA THR A 192 19.74 9.09 -13.98
C THR A 192 18.53 8.18 -14.16
N LEU A 193 18.27 7.75 -15.39
CA LEU A 193 17.14 6.87 -15.65
C LEU A 193 17.51 5.46 -15.22
N ASN A 194 16.86 4.97 -14.17
CA ASN A 194 17.04 3.61 -13.73
C ASN A 194 16.16 2.68 -14.58
N LYS A 195 16.73 1.98 -15.58
CA LYS A 195 15.98 1.04 -16.42
C LYS A 195 15.85 -0.32 -15.72
N MET A 196 14.72 -0.98 -15.92
CA MET A 196 14.49 -2.34 -15.39
C MET A 196 15.56 -3.30 -15.91
N PRO A 197 16.40 -3.91 -15.04
CA PRO A 197 17.43 -4.83 -15.47
C PRO A 197 16.80 -6.13 -15.99
N LEU A 198 17.51 -6.82 -16.87
CA LEU A 198 17.20 -8.20 -17.23
C LEU A 198 18.13 -9.12 -16.42
N PHE A 199 17.55 -10.05 -15.67
CA PHE A 199 18.31 -10.98 -14.85
C PHE A 199 19.13 -11.92 -15.75
N ASP A 200 20.42 -12.13 -15.43
CA ASP A 200 21.29 -13.09 -16.12
C ASP A 200 20.64 -14.49 -16.16
N PHE A 201 20.59 -15.07 -17.35
CA PHE A 201 19.82 -16.29 -17.62
C PHE A 201 20.28 -17.49 -16.79
N ASP A 202 21.59 -17.69 -16.67
CA ASP A 202 22.14 -18.85 -15.97
C ASP A 202 21.98 -18.70 -14.46
N THR A 203 22.34 -17.52 -13.94
CA THR A 203 22.18 -17.17 -12.53
C THR A 203 20.72 -17.25 -12.08
N MET A 204 19.81 -16.74 -12.91
CA MET A 204 18.36 -16.77 -12.66
C MET A 204 17.85 -18.21 -12.50
N PHE A 205 18.28 -19.13 -13.36
CA PHE A 205 17.85 -20.53 -13.27
C PHE A 205 18.49 -21.28 -12.10
N ASP A 206 19.74 -20.95 -11.73
CA ASP A 206 20.37 -21.50 -10.53
C ASP A 206 19.57 -21.09 -9.28
N GLU A 207 19.19 -19.82 -9.16
CA GLU A 207 18.35 -19.32 -8.05
C GLU A 207 16.93 -19.87 -8.08
N TYR A 208 16.30 -19.98 -9.25
CA TYR A 208 14.97 -20.57 -9.40
C TYR A 208 14.96 -22.02 -8.89
N LEU A 209 15.96 -22.81 -9.27
CA LEU A 209 16.05 -24.22 -8.84
C LEU A 209 16.33 -24.32 -7.34
N ASP A 210 17.26 -23.53 -6.82
CA ASP A 210 17.61 -23.51 -5.39
C ASP A 210 16.39 -23.16 -4.53
N ARG A 211 15.68 -22.08 -4.88
CA ARG A 211 14.50 -21.62 -4.13
C ARG A 211 13.28 -22.51 -4.30
N SER A 212 13.18 -23.30 -5.37
CA SER A 212 12.02 -24.17 -5.61
C SER A 212 12.18 -25.56 -5.01
N ARG A 213 13.41 -26.09 -4.91
CA ARG A 213 13.69 -27.50 -4.58
C ARG A 213 13.01 -27.98 -3.30
N MET A 214 12.99 -27.16 -2.24
CA MET A 214 12.48 -27.56 -0.93
C MET A 214 10.97 -27.87 -0.90
N PHE A 215 10.21 -27.48 -1.93
CA PHE A 215 8.77 -27.64 -1.99
C PHE A 215 8.30 -28.92 -2.71
N PHE A 216 9.23 -29.72 -3.21
CA PHE A 216 8.96 -30.93 -3.96
C PHE A 216 9.75 -32.11 -3.37
N SER A 217 9.26 -33.34 -3.60
CA SER A 217 10.13 -34.51 -3.39
C SER A 217 11.30 -34.49 -4.39
N PRO A 218 12.44 -35.10 -4.05
CA PRO A 218 13.56 -35.22 -5.00
C PRO A 218 13.12 -35.78 -6.35
N GLU A 219 12.26 -36.80 -6.36
CA GLU A 219 11.78 -37.47 -7.56
C GLU A 219 10.88 -36.58 -8.43
N GLU A 220 10.03 -35.75 -7.80
CA GLU A 220 9.21 -34.76 -8.51
C GLU A 220 10.09 -33.67 -9.14
N PHE A 221 11.06 -33.17 -8.36
CA PHE A 221 11.90 -32.05 -8.75
C PHE A 221 12.88 -32.37 -9.89
N GLU A 222 13.31 -33.63 -10.02
CA GLU A 222 14.17 -34.10 -11.12
C GLU A 222 13.61 -33.75 -12.51
N SER A 223 12.28 -33.71 -12.65
CA SER A 223 11.65 -33.32 -13.91
C SER A 223 11.88 -31.85 -14.27
N ILE A 224 11.76 -30.94 -13.29
CA ILE A 224 12.03 -29.51 -13.47
C ILE A 224 13.52 -29.30 -13.77
N GLU A 225 14.41 -29.97 -13.03
CA GLU A 225 15.85 -29.87 -13.25
C GLU A 225 16.25 -30.30 -14.66
N ARG A 226 15.70 -31.42 -15.14
CA ARG A 226 15.92 -31.89 -16.51
C ARG A 226 15.41 -30.88 -17.53
N ASP A 227 14.18 -30.37 -17.36
CA ASP A 227 13.58 -29.44 -18.31
C ASP A 227 14.36 -28.11 -18.34
N VAL A 228 14.80 -27.60 -17.18
CA VAL A 228 15.70 -26.43 -17.09
C VAL A 228 17.06 -26.72 -17.74
N ALA A 229 17.65 -27.89 -17.52
CA ALA A 229 18.92 -28.25 -18.14
C ALA A 229 18.83 -28.28 -19.68
N GLU A 230 17.75 -28.86 -20.24
CA GLU A 230 17.47 -28.81 -21.68
C GLU A 230 17.24 -27.36 -22.15
N PHE A 231 16.48 -26.59 -21.38
CA PHE A 231 16.19 -25.18 -21.67
C PHE A 231 17.46 -24.31 -21.69
N ARG A 232 18.50 -24.68 -20.92
CA ARG A 232 19.77 -23.93 -20.84
C ARG A 232 20.80 -24.27 -21.92
N LYS A 233 20.65 -25.40 -22.62
CA LYS A 233 21.64 -25.86 -23.60
C LYS A 233 21.98 -24.80 -24.66
N PRO A 234 23.23 -24.73 -25.13
CA PRO A 234 23.57 -23.91 -26.28
C PRO A 234 22.68 -24.23 -27.49
N GLY A 235 22.06 -23.21 -28.08
CA GLY A 235 21.15 -23.36 -29.22
C GLY A 235 19.75 -23.88 -28.88
N SER A 236 19.40 -24.02 -27.59
CA SER A 236 18.05 -24.37 -27.16
C SER A 236 17.03 -23.26 -27.49
N THR A 237 15.75 -23.62 -27.49
CA THR A 237 14.65 -22.64 -27.54
C THR A 237 14.74 -21.66 -26.37
N GLY A 238 15.15 -22.09 -25.17
CA GLY A 238 15.30 -21.21 -24.02
C GLY A 238 16.32 -20.09 -24.22
N ARG A 239 17.49 -20.40 -24.80
CA ARG A 239 18.48 -19.37 -25.17
C ARG A 239 17.96 -18.43 -26.25
N LYS A 240 17.20 -18.96 -27.22
CA LYS A 240 16.57 -18.13 -28.26
C LYS A 240 15.58 -17.13 -27.65
N LEU A 241 14.69 -17.59 -26.77
CA LEU A 241 13.70 -16.73 -26.10
C LEU A 241 14.37 -15.68 -25.21
N TYR A 242 15.41 -16.07 -24.46
CA TYR A 242 16.16 -15.11 -23.65
C TYR A 242 16.89 -14.08 -24.50
N ASN A 243 17.48 -14.47 -25.63
CA ASN A 243 18.13 -13.53 -26.54
C ASN A 243 17.15 -12.49 -27.10
N ARG A 244 15.89 -12.87 -27.39
CA ARG A 244 14.84 -11.89 -27.76
C ARG A 244 14.58 -10.89 -26.64
N LEU A 245 14.39 -11.36 -25.40
CA LEU A 245 14.23 -10.47 -24.24
C LEU A 245 15.46 -9.58 -24.03
N TYR A 246 16.66 -10.13 -24.24
CA TYR A 246 17.91 -9.40 -24.12
C TYR A 246 18.01 -8.30 -25.19
N GLU A 247 17.65 -8.59 -26.44
CA GLU A 247 17.56 -7.58 -27.50
C GLU A 247 16.56 -6.49 -27.12
N GLU A 248 15.38 -6.84 -26.60
CA GLU A 248 14.40 -5.87 -26.13
C GLU A 248 14.87 -5.02 -24.94
N ALA A 249 15.51 -5.64 -23.95
CA ALA A 249 16.04 -4.96 -22.77
C ALA A 249 17.15 -3.96 -23.11
N ASN A 250 17.87 -4.19 -24.21
CA ASN A 250 18.95 -3.33 -24.69
C ASN A 250 18.53 -2.40 -25.85
N ASP A 251 17.28 -2.47 -26.31
CA ASP A 251 16.75 -1.57 -27.33
C ASP A 251 16.55 -0.16 -26.73
N PRO A 252 17.17 0.90 -27.28
CA PRO A 252 16.98 2.27 -26.79
C PRO A 252 15.54 2.77 -26.91
N GLU A 253 14.75 2.26 -27.85
CA GLU A 253 13.35 2.64 -28.06
C GLU A 253 12.40 1.94 -27.07
N ILE A 254 12.86 0.90 -26.39
CA ILE A 254 12.10 0.22 -25.34
C ILE A 254 12.46 0.85 -23.99
N GLU A 255 11.46 1.53 -23.42
CA GLU A 255 11.58 2.21 -22.14
C GLU A 255 11.70 1.23 -20.97
N ASN A 256 10.92 0.15 -21.00
CA ASN A 256 10.94 -0.94 -20.04
C ASN A 256 10.49 -2.24 -20.73
N TRP A 257 11.38 -3.24 -20.79
CA TRP A 257 11.12 -4.51 -21.47
C TRP A 257 10.01 -5.33 -20.79
N GLN A 258 9.82 -5.18 -19.48
CA GLN A 258 8.89 -6.00 -18.69
C GLN A 258 7.43 -5.52 -18.84
N GLU A 259 7.21 -4.24 -19.12
CA GLU A 259 5.90 -3.57 -19.09
C GLU A 259 4.83 -4.35 -19.88
N LYS A 260 5.11 -4.67 -21.15
CA LYS A 260 4.15 -5.34 -22.04
C LYS A 260 3.78 -6.74 -21.53
N TYR A 261 4.76 -7.52 -21.09
CA TYR A 261 4.57 -8.88 -20.64
C TYR A 261 3.78 -8.91 -19.34
N PHE A 262 4.12 -8.03 -18.42
CA PHE A 262 3.44 -7.88 -17.14
C PHE A 262 1.97 -7.50 -17.34
N LEU A 263 1.70 -6.42 -18.10
CA LEU A 263 0.33 -5.97 -18.35
C LEU A 263 -0.50 -7.04 -19.05
N GLN A 264 0.08 -7.70 -20.06
CA GLN A 264 -0.59 -8.77 -20.78
C GLN A 264 -0.89 -9.96 -19.85
N SER A 265 0.12 -10.50 -19.16
CA SER A 265 -0.02 -11.74 -18.38
C SER A 265 -0.86 -11.60 -17.13
N MET A 266 -0.71 -10.48 -16.43
CA MET A 266 -1.33 -10.26 -15.13
C MET A 266 -2.74 -9.70 -15.25
N TYR A 267 -3.04 -8.99 -16.34
CA TYR A 267 -4.29 -8.24 -16.44
C TYR A 267 -4.99 -8.43 -17.80
N LEU A 268 -4.42 -7.89 -18.88
CA LEU A 268 -5.14 -7.61 -20.13
C LEU A 268 -5.55 -8.85 -20.91
N GLN A 269 -4.85 -9.99 -20.75
CA GLN A 269 -5.24 -11.25 -21.40
C GLN A 269 -6.15 -12.12 -20.53
N ARG A 270 -6.17 -11.91 -19.21
CA ARG A 270 -6.97 -12.73 -18.30
C ARG A 270 -8.46 -12.49 -18.58
N ARG A 271 -9.21 -13.57 -18.82
CA ARG A 271 -10.64 -13.51 -19.18
C ARG A 271 -11.58 -13.68 -17.99
N MET A 272 -11.02 -13.98 -16.82
CA MET A 272 -11.79 -14.02 -15.56
C MET A 272 -12.40 -12.64 -15.24
N PRO A 273 -13.54 -12.61 -14.55
CA PRO A 273 -14.17 -11.36 -14.10
C PRO A 273 -13.22 -10.49 -13.26
N LEU A 274 -13.41 -9.17 -13.34
CA LEU A 274 -12.62 -8.23 -12.53
C LEU A 274 -13.07 -8.20 -11.08
N ALA A 275 -14.38 -8.17 -10.84
CA ALA A 275 -14.93 -8.26 -9.50
C ALA A 275 -15.46 -9.69 -9.27
N PRO A 276 -15.19 -10.31 -8.11
CA PRO A 276 -14.51 -9.72 -6.94
C PRO A 276 -12.98 -9.82 -6.97
N PHE A 277 -12.37 -10.36 -8.04
CA PHE A 277 -10.99 -10.86 -7.99
C PHE A 277 -9.88 -9.83 -8.24
N ASN A 278 -9.80 -9.29 -9.46
CA ASN A 278 -8.71 -8.45 -9.93
C ASN A 278 -8.69 -7.07 -9.25
N ASN A 279 -9.84 -6.56 -8.87
CA ASN A 279 -9.94 -5.28 -8.20
C ASN A 279 -9.50 -5.41 -6.74
N PHE A 280 -8.93 -4.34 -6.18
CA PHE A 280 -8.58 -4.29 -4.78
C PHE A 280 -9.23 -3.08 -4.10
N MET A 281 -9.23 -3.11 -2.78
CA MET A 281 -9.84 -2.07 -1.95
C MET A 281 -8.95 -1.66 -0.79
N ALA A 282 -8.96 -0.36 -0.52
CA ALA A 282 -8.30 0.27 0.61
C ALA A 282 -9.34 1.10 1.39
N PHE A 283 -9.60 0.71 2.65
CA PHE A 283 -10.61 1.35 3.48
C PHE A 283 -10.12 2.68 4.04
N HIS A 284 -11.06 3.59 4.30
CA HIS A 284 -10.77 4.85 4.97
C HIS A 284 -11.09 4.72 6.47
N PRO A 285 -10.39 5.45 7.36
CA PRO A 285 -10.77 5.51 8.76
C PRO A 285 -12.18 6.09 8.91
N LEU A 286 -12.86 5.74 10.00
CA LEU A 286 -14.14 6.37 10.34
C LEU A 286 -13.96 7.84 10.77
N GLY A 287 -12.81 8.20 11.33
CA GLY A 287 -12.58 9.52 11.95
C GLY A 287 -13.29 9.65 13.31
N GLU A 288 -12.93 10.67 14.07
CA GLU A 288 -13.52 10.93 15.41
C GLU A 288 -14.89 11.60 15.33
N MET A 289 -15.13 12.35 14.24
CA MET A 289 -16.35 13.13 14.03
C MET A 289 -17.32 12.38 13.11
N GLY A 290 -18.59 12.32 13.53
CA GLY A 290 -19.66 11.70 12.74
C GLY A 290 -19.90 12.44 11.43
N HIS A 291 -20.02 11.68 10.34
CA HIS A 291 -20.42 12.19 9.03
C HIS A 291 -21.78 11.59 8.65
N THR A 292 -22.61 12.36 7.96
CA THR A 292 -23.64 11.77 7.10
C THR A 292 -22.99 11.18 5.84
N GLN A 293 -23.69 10.25 5.17
CA GLN A 293 -23.23 9.69 3.89
C GLN A 293 -22.95 10.79 2.85
N ALA A 294 -23.79 11.82 2.77
CA ALA A 294 -23.61 12.93 1.83
C ALA A 294 -22.38 13.80 2.17
N GLU A 295 -22.13 14.08 3.45
CA GLU A 295 -20.94 14.81 3.90
C GLU A 295 -19.66 14.03 3.60
N ARG A 296 -19.63 12.72 3.89
CA ARG A 296 -18.49 11.88 3.56
C ARG A 296 -18.22 11.84 2.05
N ALA A 297 -19.27 11.63 1.24
CA ALA A 297 -19.15 11.60 -0.20
C ALA A 297 -18.67 12.95 -0.77
N ALA A 298 -19.18 14.07 -0.26
CA ALA A 298 -18.75 15.42 -0.65
C ALA A 298 -17.28 15.70 -0.30
N LEU A 299 -16.86 15.34 0.91
CA LEU A 299 -15.48 15.48 1.36
C LEU A 299 -14.52 14.70 0.45
N ILE A 300 -14.79 13.40 0.25
CA ILE A 300 -13.95 12.53 -0.59
C ILE A 300 -13.92 13.02 -2.03
N ALA A 301 -15.08 13.37 -2.62
CA ALA A 301 -15.14 13.87 -3.99
C ALA A 301 -14.37 15.20 -4.16
N SER A 302 -14.45 16.10 -3.17
CA SER A 302 -13.70 17.37 -3.19
C SER A 302 -12.20 17.13 -3.13
N ILE A 303 -11.74 16.25 -2.23
CA ILE A 303 -10.33 15.90 -2.08
C ILE A 303 -9.80 15.18 -3.32
N ALA A 304 -10.55 14.22 -3.85
CA ALA A 304 -10.18 13.51 -5.07
C ALA A 304 -10.07 14.45 -6.27
N PHE A 305 -10.98 15.43 -6.39
CA PHE A 305 -10.89 16.42 -7.45
C PHE A 305 -9.71 17.38 -7.26
N GLN A 306 -9.43 17.82 -6.03
CA GLN A 306 -8.24 18.61 -5.73
C GLN A 306 -6.97 17.83 -6.07
N CYS A 307 -6.91 16.54 -5.71
CA CYS A 307 -5.82 15.62 -6.05
C CYS A 307 -5.61 15.53 -7.57
N LYS A 308 -6.69 15.43 -8.36
CA LYS A 308 -6.61 15.49 -9.82
C LYS A 308 -5.99 16.80 -10.30
N GLN A 309 -6.46 17.94 -9.78
CA GLN A 309 -5.95 19.25 -10.16
C GLN A 309 -4.48 19.44 -9.76
N ASP A 310 -4.07 18.91 -8.61
CA ASP A 310 -2.69 18.91 -8.14
C ASP A 310 -1.81 18.06 -9.04
N LEU A 311 -2.26 16.87 -9.43
CA LEU A 311 -1.55 16.00 -10.35
C LEU A 311 -1.39 16.65 -11.73
N GLU A 312 -2.46 17.22 -12.30
CA GLU A 312 -2.44 17.90 -13.61
C GLU A 312 -1.58 19.16 -13.61
N ALA A 313 -1.43 19.81 -12.45
CA ALA A 313 -0.58 20.98 -12.25
C ALA A 313 0.82 20.64 -11.72
N ASP A 314 1.20 19.36 -11.73
CA ASP A 314 2.50 18.85 -11.32
C ASP A 314 2.92 19.20 -9.88
N ARG A 315 1.95 19.20 -8.95
CA ARG A 315 2.16 19.46 -7.51
C ARG A 315 2.37 18.21 -6.66
N TRP A 316 2.28 17.02 -7.26
CA TRP A 316 2.58 15.77 -6.57
C TRP A 316 4.09 15.50 -6.59
N GLU A 317 4.59 14.96 -5.48
CA GLU A 317 5.99 14.58 -5.34
C GLU A 317 6.15 13.05 -5.25
N PRO A 318 7.10 12.45 -5.96
CA PRO A 318 7.32 11.01 -5.92
C PRO A 318 7.76 10.59 -4.52
N MET A 319 7.28 9.42 -4.10
CA MET A 319 7.86 8.77 -2.93
C MET A 319 9.24 8.22 -3.26
N ALA A 320 10.10 8.15 -2.25
CA ALA A 320 11.36 7.43 -2.34
C ALA A 320 11.33 6.21 -1.42
N TYR A 321 11.86 5.10 -1.91
CA TYR A 321 12.01 3.85 -1.19
C TYR A 321 13.46 3.39 -1.30
N MET A 322 14.08 2.99 -0.20
CA MET A 322 15.51 2.66 -0.10
C MET A 322 16.38 3.73 -0.79
N PHE A 323 16.17 4.99 -0.43
CA PHE A 323 16.90 6.15 -0.96
C PHE A 323 16.73 6.40 -2.47
N THR A 324 15.84 5.67 -3.15
CA THR A 324 15.60 5.80 -4.59
C THR A 324 14.20 6.30 -4.86
N ALA A 325 14.09 7.38 -5.64
CA ALA A 325 12.80 7.94 -6.03
C ALA A 325 12.05 7.01 -6.99
N ASN A 326 10.75 6.86 -6.77
CA ASN A 326 9.88 6.06 -7.61
C ASN A 326 9.49 6.81 -8.88
N CYS A 327 9.43 6.08 -9.98
CA CYS A 327 8.75 6.44 -11.21
C CYS A 327 7.24 6.67 -10.94
N THR A 328 6.71 7.75 -11.51
CA THR A 328 5.32 8.18 -11.33
C THR A 328 4.45 7.94 -12.57
N ASP A 329 4.88 7.08 -13.50
CA ASP A 329 4.20 6.88 -14.79
C ASP A 329 2.74 6.43 -14.59
N LEU A 330 2.47 5.61 -13.58
CA LEU A 330 1.12 5.11 -13.29
C LEU A 330 0.13 6.18 -12.83
N TRP A 331 0.58 7.32 -12.30
CA TRP A 331 -0.32 8.38 -11.82
C TRP A 331 -1.25 8.88 -12.92
N GLN A 332 -0.81 8.82 -14.16
CA GLN A 332 -1.60 9.24 -15.32
C GLN A 332 -2.89 8.43 -15.54
N TYR A 333 -2.99 7.24 -14.91
CA TYR A 333 -4.13 6.34 -15.00
C TYR A 333 -5.04 6.40 -13.77
N ILE A 334 -4.81 7.29 -12.81
CA ILE A 334 -5.68 7.44 -11.63
C ILE A 334 -7.03 8.01 -12.08
N PHE A 335 -7.02 9.18 -12.73
CA PHE A 335 -8.22 9.89 -13.15
C PHE A 335 -8.50 9.76 -14.65
N ASN A 336 -9.78 9.90 -15.03
CA ASN A 336 -10.21 9.90 -16.43
C ASN A 336 -9.75 8.67 -17.20
N SER A 337 -9.84 7.50 -16.57
CA SER A 337 -9.38 6.24 -17.14
C SER A 337 -10.35 5.11 -16.81
N ALA A 338 -10.35 4.09 -17.65
CA ALA A 338 -11.10 2.86 -17.45
C ALA A 338 -10.46 1.71 -18.23
N ARG A 339 -10.64 0.49 -17.74
CA ARG A 339 -10.31 -0.73 -18.48
C ARG A 339 -11.44 -1.07 -19.43
N LEU A 340 -11.16 -1.07 -20.73
CA LEU A 340 -12.16 -1.39 -21.74
C LEU A 340 -12.06 -2.87 -22.12
N PRO A 341 -13.16 -3.63 -22.01
CA PRO A 341 -13.17 -5.05 -22.36
C PRO A 341 -12.98 -5.21 -23.88
N GLY A 342 -12.24 -6.25 -24.27
CA GLY A 342 -12.01 -6.57 -25.68
C GLY A 342 -11.73 -8.05 -25.90
N VAL A 343 -11.81 -8.48 -27.16
CA VAL A 343 -11.56 -9.87 -27.56
C VAL A 343 -10.42 -9.88 -28.59
N PRO A 344 -9.32 -10.62 -28.36
CA PRO A 344 -9.05 -11.47 -27.19
C PRO A 344 -8.51 -10.72 -25.96
N LEU A 345 -8.12 -9.45 -26.11
CA LEU A 345 -7.46 -8.66 -25.06
C LEU A 345 -8.28 -7.44 -24.67
N ASP A 346 -8.26 -7.12 -23.37
CA ASP A 346 -8.71 -5.82 -22.88
C ASP A 346 -7.66 -4.75 -23.16
N ARG A 347 -8.00 -3.48 -22.92
CA ARG A 347 -7.04 -2.37 -22.93
C ARG A 347 -7.34 -1.35 -21.86
N MET A 348 -6.31 -0.72 -21.30
CA MET A 348 -6.50 0.50 -20.51
C MET A 348 -6.73 1.68 -21.44
N ALA A 349 -7.74 2.49 -21.11
CA ALA A 349 -8.06 3.71 -21.83
C ALA A 349 -7.87 4.91 -20.90
N LYS A 350 -7.22 5.94 -21.43
CA LYS A 350 -7.17 7.27 -20.86
C LYS A 350 -8.02 8.20 -21.72
N PHE A 351 -8.86 8.98 -21.06
CA PHE A 351 -9.78 9.93 -21.67
C PHE A 351 -9.26 11.36 -21.48
N ARG A 352 -9.96 12.32 -22.08
CA ARG A 352 -9.70 13.75 -21.83
C ARG A 352 -9.89 14.06 -20.34
N GLY A 353 -9.20 15.06 -19.83
CA GLY A 353 -9.31 15.55 -18.44
C GLY A 353 -10.69 16.17 -18.16
N ASN A 354 -11.73 15.34 -18.10
CA ASN A 354 -13.10 15.75 -17.85
C ASN A 354 -13.28 16.06 -16.36
N ASP A 355 -13.88 17.21 -16.07
CA ASP A 355 -14.15 17.68 -14.71
C ASP A 355 -15.59 17.35 -14.28
N TYR A 356 -15.95 16.06 -14.37
CA TYR A 356 -17.19 15.51 -13.83
C TYR A 356 -16.94 14.11 -13.26
N MET A 357 -17.76 13.72 -12.28
CA MET A 357 -17.81 12.36 -11.76
C MET A 357 -19.10 11.66 -12.22
N ALA A 358 -19.04 10.34 -12.27
CA ALA A 358 -20.25 9.52 -12.31
C ALA A 358 -20.61 9.10 -10.88
N VAL A 359 -21.89 9.11 -10.56
CA VAL A 359 -22.40 8.69 -9.25
C VAL A 359 -23.36 7.52 -9.44
N LEU A 360 -23.19 6.44 -8.67
CA LEU A 360 -24.10 5.31 -8.64
C LEU A 360 -24.84 5.27 -7.30
N HIS A 361 -26.17 5.18 -7.34
CA HIS A 361 -27.00 4.90 -6.17
C HIS A 361 -28.08 3.89 -6.55
N ARG A 362 -28.13 2.74 -5.87
CA ARG A 362 -28.97 1.58 -6.23
C ARG A 362 -28.84 1.15 -7.70
N GLY A 363 -27.64 1.32 -8.26
CA GLY A 363 -27.30 1.03 -9.65
C GLY A 363 -27.79 2.06 -10.67
N HIS A 364 -28.50 3.11 -10.26
CA HIS A 364 -28.82 4.25 -11.11
C HIS A 364 -27.60 5.15 -11.27
N ILE A 365 -27.36 5.61 -12.49
CA ILE A 365 -26.16 6.36 -12.86
C ILE A 365 -26.51 7.83 -13.02
N PHE A 366 -25.72 8.70 -12.42
CA PHE A 366 -25.85 10.16 -12.53
C PHE A 366 -24.54 10.78 -12.97
N LYS A 367 -24.63 11.90 -13.67
CA LYS A 367 -23.47 12.75 -13.97
C LYS A 367 -23.48 13.97 -13.05
N VAL A 368 -22.39 14.19 -12.32
CA VAL A 368 -22.22 15.35 -11.45
C VAL A 368 -20.98 16.13 -11.88
N MET A 369 -21.18 17.42 -12.21
CA MET A 369 -20.08 18.31 -12.57
C MET A 369 -19.24 18.63 -11.33
N LEU A 370 -17.91 18.69 -11.50
CA LEU A 370 -16.96 19.08 -10.45
C LEU A 370 -16.54 20.56 -10.54
N LYS A 371 -16.92 21.23 -11.64
CA LYS A 371 -16.81 22.67 -11.83
C LYS A 371 -18.14 23.32 -12.21
N ASP A 372 -18.32 24.56 -11.79
CA ASP A 372 -19.30 25.49 -12.31
C ASP A 372 -18.57 26.67 -12.97
N GLY A 373 -18.53 26.66 -14.31
CA GLY A 373 -17.61 27.52 -15.06
C GLY A 373 -16.14 27.17 -14.75
N GLU A 374 -15.41 28.15 -14.22
CA GLU A 374 -14.00 27.99 -13.83
C GLU A 374 -13.81 27.62 -12.35
N GLU A 375 -14.87 27.74 -11.55
CA GLU A 375 -14.81 27.50 -10.10
C GLU A 375 -15.11 26.03 -9.79
N ASN A 376 -14.42 25.50 -8.78
CA ASN A 376 -14.74 24.17 -8.25
C ASN A 376 -16.10 24.21 -7.56
N VAL A 377 -16.91 23.17 -7.75
CA VAL A 377 -18.17 23.01 -6.99
C VAL A 377 -17.83 22.87 -5.51
N SER A 378 -18.47 23.68 -4.65
CA SER A 378 -18.17 23.70 -3.22
C SER A 378 -18.60 22.40 -2.52
N ALA A 379 -17.98 22.10 -1.39
CA ALA A 379 -18.36 20.96 -0.56
C ALA A 379 -19.84 21.06 -0.14
N GLU A 380 -20.37 22.24 0.21
CA GLU A 380 -21.80 22.37 0.56
C GLU A 380 -22.73 22.10 -0.62
N ALA A 381 -22.32 22.46 -1.84
CA ALA A 381 -23.08 22.15 -3.04
C ALA A 381 -23.08 20.64 -3.32
N LEU A 382 -21.92 19.98 -3.19
CA LEU A 382 -21.81 18.52 -3.31
C LEU A 382 -22.65 17.80 -2.25
N ILE A 383 -22.66 18.27 -0.99
CA ILE A 383 -23.53 17.72 0.07
C ILE A 383 -24.99 17.75 -0.39
N LYS A 384 -25.47 18.91 -0.88
CA LYS A 384 -26.85 19.04 -1.35
C LYS A 384 -27.15 18.13 -2.54
N ILE A 385 -26.22 18.00 -3.49
CA ILE A 385 -26.35 17.10 -4.65
C ILE A 385 -26.48 15.65 -4.18
N PHE A 386 -25.58 15.19 -3.31
CA PHE A 386 -25.63 13.82 -2.79
C PHE A 386 -26.88 13.58 -1.94
N SER A 387 -27.27 14.53 -1.08
CA SER A 387 -28.54 14.47 -0.35
C SER A 387 -29.75 14.38 -1.28
N ALA A 388 -29.75 15.08 -2.41
CA ALA A 388 -30.83 15.00 -3.40
C ALA A 388 -30.88 13.63 -4.10
N ILE A 389 -29.73 13.04 -4.43
CA ILE A 389 -29.65 11.67 -4.98
C ILE A 389 -30.15 10.64 -3.96
N LEU A 390 -29.70 10.73 -2.70
CA LEU A 390 -30.08 9.84 -1.61
C LEU A 390 -31.56 9.98 -1.21
N GLY A 391 -32.10 11.19 -1.29
CA GLY A 391 -33.49 11.50 -0.92
C GLY A 391 -34.52 11.24 -2.02
N ARG A 392 -34.13 10.62 -3.15
CA ARG A 392 -35.01 10.39 -4.28
C ARG A 392 -36.15 9.41 -3.91
N PRO A 393 -37.44 9.79 -4.05
CA PRO A 393 -38.56 9.09 -3.41
C PRO A 393 -38.92 7.72 -4.01
N ASP A 394 -38.46 7.38 -5.21
CA ASP A 394 -38.87 6.17 -5.91
C ASP A 394 -37.75 5.64 -6.80
N THR A 395 -37.00 4.61 -6.38
CA THR A 395 -36.30 3.72 -7.32
C THR A 395 -36.07 2.32 -6.80
N ASP A 396 -36.65 1.35 -7.52
CA ASP A 396 -36.21 -0.04 -7.54
C ASP A 396 -34.72 -0.13 -7.90
N GLU A 397 -34.04 -1.21 -7.53
CA GLU A 397 -32.64 -1.40 -7.90
C GLU A 397 -32.47 -1.57 -9.43
N ASN A 398 -31.51 -0.86 -10.02
CA ASN A 398 -31.10 -1.08 -11.41
C ASN A 398 -29.86 -1.97 -11.47
N TRP A 399 -30.02 -3.18 -12.00
CA TRP A 399 -28.95 -4.19 -12.02
C TRP A 399 -28.05 -4.13 -13.25
N THR A 400 -28.29 -3.24 -14.21
CA THR A 400 -27.57 -3.26 -15.51
C THR A 400 -26.05 -3.11 -15.35
N SER A 401 -25.61 -2.34 -14.36
CA SER A 401 -24.19 -2.10 -14.09
C SER A 401 -23.41 -3.38 -13.71
N ILE A 402 -24.09 -4.42 -13.22
CA ILE A 402 -23.47 -5.70 -12.85
C ILE A 402 -22.84 -6.41 -14.06
N LEU A 403 -23.28 -6.10 -15.28
CA LEU A 403 -22.67 -6.66 -16.50
C LEU A 403 -21.18 -6.35 -16.60
N SER A 404 -20.70 -5.26 -16.00
CA SER A 404 -19.27 -4.95 -15.93
C SER A 404 -18.47 -5.97 -15.10
N ALA A 405 -19.13 -6.65 -14.15
CA ALA A 405 -18.57 -7.71 -13.32
C ALA A 405 -18.65 -9.10 -13.96
N ASP A 406 -19.06 -9.20 -15.22
CA ASP A 406 -19.06 -10.46 -15.97
C ASP A 406 -17.64 -10.91 -16.36
N ASP A 407 -17.50 -12.14 -16.88
CA ASP A 407 -16.25 -12.56 -17.52
C ASP A 407 -15.92 -11.62 -18.69
N ARG A 408 -14.63 -11.41 -18.97
CA ARG A 408 -14.19 -10.31 -19.85
C ARG A 408 -14.65 -10.48 -21.29
N THR A 409 -14.79 -11.73 -21.75
CA THR A 409 -15.26 -12.02 -23.11
C THR A 409 -16.74 -11.70 -23.23
N SER A 410 -17.58 -12.25 -22.34
CA SER A 410 -19.01 -11.96 -22.33
C SER A 410 -19.29 -10.48 -22.08
N TRP A 411 -18.50 -9.82 -21.21
CA TRP A 411 -18.65 -8.40 -20.99
C TRP A 411 -18.31 -7.57 -22.24
N ALA A 412 -17.24 -7.91 -22.97
CA ALA A 412 -16.90 -7.23 -24.22
C ALA A 412 -18.07 -7.28 -25.22
N GLU A 413 -18.68 -8.45 -25.38
CA GLU A 413 -19.81 -8.67 -26.28
C GLU A 413 -21.08 -7.95 -25.80
N ASN A 414 -21.44 -8.08 -24.52
CA ASN A 414 -22.65 -7.47 -23.95
C ASN A 414 -22.54 -5.94 -23.85
N ARG A 415 -21.34 -5.40 -23.59
CA ARG A 415 -21.06 -3.97 -23.64
C ARG A 415 -21.31 -3.42 -25.04
N GLN A 416 -20.82 -4.11 -26.07
CA GLN A 416 -21.06 -3.71 -27.46
C GLN A 416 -22.55 -3.81 -27.82
N ALA A 417 -23.22 -4.91 -27.42
CA ALA A 417 -24.66 -5.07 -27.62
C ALA A 417 -25.49 -3.96 -26.94
N LEU A 418 -25.11 -3.52 -25.72
CA LEU A 418 -25.73 -2.38 -25.05
C LEU A 418 -25.53 -1.08 -25.84
N MET A 419 -24.32 -0.82 -26.35
CA MET A 419 -24.01 0.38 -27.13
C MET A 419 -24.78 0.43 -28.46
N ASP A 420 -24.92 -0.71 -29.13
CA ASP A 420 -25.60 -0.80 -30.43
C ASP A 420 -27.13 -0.76 -30.30
N LEU A 421 -27.67 -1.05 -29.12
CA LEU A 421 -29.11 -1.07 -28.87
C LEU A 421 -29.75 0.31 -28.95
N GLU A 422 -29.16 1.31 -28.28
CA GLU A 422 -29.70 2.67 -28.19
C GLU A 422 -28.56 3.70 -28.13
N PRO A 423 -28.65 4.84 -28.86
CA PRO A 423 -27.64 5.91 -28.77
C PRO A 423 -27.43 6.43 -27.34
N THR A 424 -28.47 6.43 -26.51
CA THR A 424 -28.39 6.85 -25.10
C THR A 424 -27.58 5.89 -24.24
N ASN A 425 -27.55 4.59 -24.58
CA ASN A 425 -26.70 3.62 -23.88
C ASN A 425 -25.23 3.91 -24.16
N LYS A 426 -24.90 4.13 -25.43
CA LYS A 426 -23.56 4.52 -25.82
C LYS A 426 -23.13 5.82 -25.12
N GLU A 427 -23.98 6.84 -25.12
CA GLU A 427 -23.72 8.10 -24.39
C GLU A 427 -23.47 7.84 -22.89
N THR A 428 -24.26 6.96 -22.27
CA THR A 428 -24.12 6.62 -20.85
C THR A 428 -22.80 5.92 -20.55
N ILE A 429 -22.45 4.90 -21.34
CA ILE A 429 -21.21 4.14 -21.14
C ILE A 429 -19.99 5.02 -21.39
N ASP A 430 -19.98 5.78 -22.50
CA ASP A 430 -18.90 6.72 -22.80
C ASP A 430 -18.74 7.76 -21.67
N MET A 431 -19.85 8.24 -21.09
CA MET A 431 -19.84 9.19 -19.99
C MET A 431 -19.21 8.59 -18.72
N VAL A 432 -19.62 7.38 -18.32
CA VAL A 432 -19.09 6.70 -17.12
C VAL A 432 -17.60 6.40 -17.27
N GLU A 433 -17.20 5.84 -18.41
CA GLU A 433 -15.79 5.47 -18.66
C GLU A 433 -14.89 6.71 -18.68
N ALA A 434 -15.37 7.83 -19.25
CA ALA A 434 -14.60 9.07 -19.36
C ALA A 434 -14.64 9.99 -18.11
N ALA A 435 -15.47 9.67 -17.10
CA ALA A 435 -15.55 10.43 -15.85
C ALA A 435 -14.20 10.55 -15.14
N ALA A 436 -13.97 11.58 -14.32
CA ALA A 436 -12.75 11.70 -13.53
C ALA A 436 -12.56 10.49 -12.59
N PHE A 437 -13.61 10.14 -11.87
CA PHE A 437 -13.72 9.01 -10.95
C PHE A 437 -15.19 8.66 -10.75
N LEU A 438 -15.46 7.56 -10.03
CA LEU A 438 -16.79 7.13 -9.66
C LEU A 438 -17.05 7.36 -8.15
N VAL A 439 -18.30 7.70 -7.78
CA VAL A 439 -18.77 7.65 -6.40
C VAL A 439 -19.95 6.68 -6.30
N CYS A 440 -19.88 5.71 -5.41
CA CYS A 440 -20.94 4.72 -5.17
C CYS A 440 -21.57 4.96 -3.80
N LEU A 441 -22.85 5.30 -3.77
CA LEU A 441 -23.62 5.53 -2.56
C LEU A 441 -24.40 4.26 -2.21
N ASP A 442 -23.86 3.49 -1.27
CA ASP A 442 -24.42 2.20 -0.82
C ASP A 442 -25.37 2.38 0.37
N ASP A 443 -26.42 1.56 0.43
CA ASP A 443 -27.43 1.59 1.51
C ASP A 443 -27.05 0.78 2.75
N THR A 444 -25.90 0.11 2.73
CA THR A 444 -25.41 -0.73 3.82
C THR A 444 -24.85 0.12 4.97
N GLU A 445 -24.83 -0.44 6.18
CA GLU A 445 -24.31 0.21 7.40
C GLU A 445 -23.33 -0.73 8.13
N PRO A 446 -22.24 -1.18 7.48
CA PRO A 446 -21.32 -2.16 8.08
C PRO A 446 -20.56 -1.56 9.27
N THR A 447 -20.44 -2.33 10.36
CA THR A 447 -19.79 -1.91 11.61
C THR A 447 -18.48 -2.63 11.88
N GLU A 448 -18.42 -3.94 11.64
CA GLU A 448 -17.20 -4.74 11.81
C GLU A 448 -16.39 -4.82 10.52
N ALA A 449 -15.08 -5.12 10.62
CA ALA A 449 -14.19 -5.21 9.46
C ALA A 449 -14.66 -6.27 8.45
N GLU A 450 -15.14 -7.42 8.92
CA GLU A 450 -15.72 -8.47 8.08
C GLU A 450 -16.98 -7.99 7.35
N ASP A 451 -17.83 -7.20 8.02
CA ASP A 451 -19.02 -6.62 7.41
C ASP A 451 -18.63 -5.59 6.35
N ARG A 452 -17.59 -4.79 6.61
CA ARG A 452 -17.05 -3.82 5.65
C ARG A 452 -16.56 -4.49 4.38
N ILE A 453 -15.76 -5.55 4.49
CA ILE A 453 -15.32 -6.32 3.32
C ILE A 453 -16.51 -6.94 2.59
N ARG A 454 -17.44 -7.58 3.33
CA ARG A 454 -18.62 -8.23 2.76
C ARG A 454 -19.50 -7.24 1.99
N ASP A 455 -19.78 -6.09 2.58
CA ASP A 455 -20.81 -5.18 2.08
C ASP A 455 -20.26 -4.15 1.09
N ILE A 456 -18.94 -4.01 0.96
CA ILE A 456 -18.32 -3.03 0.06
C ILE A 456 -17.52 -3.71 -1.06
N MET A 457 -16.57 -4.59 -0.70
CA MET A 457 -15.70 -5.30 -1.65
C MET A 457 -16.43 -6.50 -2.28
N MET A 458 -17.07 -7.32 -1.45
CA MET A 458 -17.85 -8.49 -1.85
C MET A 458 -19.36 -8.21 -1.91
N LEU A 459 -19.77 -6.95 -2.10
CA LEU A 459 -21.20 -6.61 -2.28
C LEU A 459 -21.80 -7.51 -3.38
N LYS A 460 -23.13 -7.60 -3.53
CA LYS A 460 -23.78 -8.40 -4.59
C LYS A 460 -23.50 -7.93 -6.05
N GLY A 461 -22.36 -7.30 -6.32
CA GLY A 461 -21.88 -6.84 -7.63
C GLY A 461 -22.62 -5.62 -8.17
N PHE A 462 -23.77 -5.26 -7.62
CA PHE A 462 -24.55 -4.10 -8.04
C PHE A 462 -24.00 -2.80 -7.46
N ASN A 463 -24.38 -1.67 -8.07
CA ASN A 463 -23.95 -0.32 -7.66
C ASN A 463 -22.44 -0.06 -7.87
N ARG A 464 -21.83 -0.70 -8.89
CA ARG A 464 -20.43 -0.52 -9.30
C ARG A 464 -20.30 -0.44 -10.82
N TRP A 465 -19.25 0.23 -11.30
CA TRP A 465 -18.75 0.05 -12.67
C TRP A 465 -17.31 -0.42 -12.58
N VAL A 466 -17.11 -1.74 -12.55
CA VAL A 466 -15.84 -2.34 -12.04
C VAL A 466 -14.63 -2.09 -12.94
N ASP A 467 -14.88 -1.69 -14.19
CA ASP A 467 -13.88 -1.26 -15.15
C ASP A 467 -13.28 0.13 -14.85
N LYS A 468 -13.95 0.93 -14.00
CA LYS A 468 -13.46 2.28 -13.69
C LYS A 468 -12.18 2.18 -12.88
N SER A 469 -11.16 2.96 -13.27
CA SER A 469 -9.85 2.98 -12.60
C SER A 469 -9.96 3.13 -11.08
N ILE A 470 -10.73 4.13 -10.63
CA ILE A 470 -11.01 4.39 -9.22
C ILE A 470 -12.49 4.69 -9.01
N ALA A 471 -13.03 4.13 -7.92
CA ALA A 471 -14.34 4.41 -7.38
C ALA A 471 -14.25 4.64 -5.86
N PHE A 472 -14.99 5.60 -5.35
CA PHE A 472 -15.14 5.82 -3.91
C PHE A 472 -16.48 5.28 -3.46
N VAL A 473 -16.48 4.26 -2.61
CA VAL A 473 -17.71 3.71 -2.05
C VAL A 473 -17.98 4.37 -0.71
N VAL A 474 -19.22 4.81 -0.50
CA VAL A 474 -19.68 5.43 0.74
C VAL A 474 -21.00 4.79 1.16
N CYS A 475 -20.98 4.09 2.28
CA CYS A 475 -22.12 3.47 2.93
C CYS A 475 -23.00 4.50 3.64
N LYS A 476 -24.22 4.10 4.01
CA LYS A 476 -25.20 4.95 4.68
C LYS A 476 -24.73 5.45 6.05
N ASN A 477 -23.93 4.66 6.77
CA ASN A 477 -23.27 5.05 8.02
C ASN A 477 -21.93 5.79 7.81
N ALA A 478 -21.65 6.27 6.59
CA ALA A 478 -20.42 6.96 6.20
C ALA A 478 -19.13 6.13 6.29
N THR A 479 -19.21 4.81 6.50
CA THR A 479 -18.10 3.90 6.18
C THR A 479 -17.75 4.06 4.70
N SER A 480 -16.44 4.14 4.39
CA SER A 480 -16.02 4.37 3.01
C SER A 480 -14.69 3.70 2.68
N GLY A 481 -14.41 3.56 1.39
CA GLY A 481 -13.12 3.10 0.90
C GLY A 481 -12.94 3.39 -0.58
N THR A 482 -11.70 3.26 -1.03
CA THR A 482 -11.31 3.40 -2.43
C THR A 482 -11.24 2.02 -3.08
N TYR A 483 -12.05 1.82 -4.12
CA TYR A 483 -12.17 0.61 -4.92
C TYR A 483 -11.46 0.80 -6.26
N VAL A 484 -10.57 -0.12 -6.63
CA VAL A 484 -9.54 0.14 -7.65
C VAL A 484 -9.50 -0.97 -8.68
N GLU A 485 -9.47 -0.58 -9.97
CA GLU A 485 -9.11 -1.49 -11.06
C GLU A 485 -7.58 -1.55 -11.17
N HIS A 486 -7.02 -2.75 -11.04
CA HIS A 486 -5.61 -2.95 -10.69
C HIS A 486 -4.64 -2.91 -11.89
N THR A 487 -5.13 -2.79 -13.14
CA THR A 487 -4.28 -2.99 -14.33
C THR A 487 -3.13 -2.01 -14.43
N CYS A 488 -3.40 -0.71 -14.25
CA CYS A 488 -2.38 0.37 -14.28
C CYS A 488 -2.32 1.17 -12.98
N ILE A 489 -2.77 0.58 -11.87
CA ILE A 489 -2.71 1.19 -10.54
C ILE A 489 -2.23 0.12 -9.57
N ASP A 490 -1.07 0.37 -8.95
CA ASP A 490 -0.58 -0.41 -7.80
C ASP A 490 -0.85 0.34 -6.49
N ALA A 491 -0.80 -0.32 -5.34
CA ALA A 491 -1.10 0.27 -4.03
C ALA A 491 -0.38 1.62 -3.80
N MET A 492 0.94 1.68 -4.05
CA MET A 492 1.75 2.90 -3.87
C MET A 492 1.35 4.06 -4.80
N THR A 493 0.68 3.77 -5.91
CA THR A 493 0.18 4.78 -6.87
C THR A 493 -0.82 5.72 -6.19
N LEU A 494 -1.56 5.23 -5.19
CA LEU A 494 -2.64 5.97 -4.52
C LEU A 494 -2.20 6.64 -3.22
N PHE A 495 -0.93 6.50 -2.80
CA PHE A 495 -0.47 6.95 -1.48
C PHE A 495 -0.79 8.43 -1.20
N ALA A 496 -0.50 9.33 -2.14
CA ALA A 496 -0.73 10.76 -1.97
C ALA A 496 -2.23 11.09 -1.78
N MET A 497 -3.09 10.49 -2.62
CA MET A 497 -4.54 10.70 -2.56
C MET A 497 -5.14 10.08 -1.29
N GLN A 498 -4.72 8.86 -0.93
CA GLN A 498 -5.21 8.19 0.28
C GLN A 498 -4.79 8.94 1.54
N THR A 499 -3.55 9.45 1.59
CA THR A 499 -3.09 10.32 2.68
C THR A 499 -3.98 11.56 2.80
N ALA A 500 -4.27 12.23 1.69
CA ALA A 500 -5.13 13.41 1.70
C ALA A 500 -6.57 13.10 2.16
N ILE A 501 -7.14 11.97 1.73
CA ILE A 501 -8.48 11.52 2.16
C ILE A 501 -8.49 11.20 3.66
N VAL A 502 -7.52 10.42 4.14
CA VAL A 502 -7.35 10.07 5.57
C VAL A 502 -7.24 11.32 6.42
N GLN A 503 -6.38 12.28 6.00
CA GLN A 503 -6.24 13.56 6.69
C GLN A 503 -7.54 14.34 6.70
N GLY A 504 -8.20 14.50 5.54
CA GLY A 504 -9.46 15.23 5.44
C GLY A 504 -10.56 14.64 6.32
N ILE A 505 -10.61 13.31 6.47
CA ILE A 505 -11.53 12.61 7.35
C ILE A 505 -11.20 12.87 8.83
N ASN A 506 -9.94 12.75 9.21
CA ASN A 506 -9.51 12.90 10.60
C ASN A 506 -9.59 14.34 11.09
N THR A 507 -9.44 15.33 10.20
CA THR A 507 -9.55 16.75 10.51
C THR A 507 -10.91 17.34 10.14
N TYR A 508 -11.91 16.50 9.86
CA TYR A 508 -13.23 16.98 9.47
C TYR A 508 -13.91 17.73 10.62
N GLU A 509 -14.34 18.96 10.36
CA GLU A 509 -15.20 19.73 11.25
C GLU A 509 -16.61 19.81 10.66
N PRO A 510 -17.65 19.36 11.39
CA PRO A 510 -19.02 19.49 10.91
C PRO A 510 -19.37 20.95 10.63
N PRO A 511 -20.02 21.25 9.49
CA PRO A 511 -20.44 22.61 9.20
C PRO A 511 -21.33 23.12 10.34
N ARG A 512 -21.03 24.32 10.87
CA ARG A 512 -21.88 24.96 11.89
C ARG A 512 -23.30 25.04 11.35
N GLN A 513 -24.28 24.48 12.07
CA GLN A 513 -25.70 24.69 11.77
C GLN A 513 -25.99 26.19 11.84
N VAL A 514 -26.00 26.86 10.70
CA VAL A 514 -26.57 28.19 10.59
C VAL A 514 -28.08 28.00 10.69
N ASN A 515 -28.67 28.51 11.77
CA ASN A 515 -30.10 28.44 12.04
C ASN A 515 -30.93 28.66 10.77
N GLY A 516 -31.60 27.58 10.34
CA GLY A 516 -32.70 27.52 9.37
C GLY A 516 -32.77 28.64 8.35
N HIS A 517 -32.14 28.45 7.18
CA HIS A 517 -32.66 28.76 5.85
C HIS A 517 -31.59 28.40 4.80
N THR A 518 -31.54 27.14 4.36
CA THR A 518 -30.84 26.78 3.12
C THR A 518 -31.84 26.82 1.97
N ASN A 519 -32.21 28.03 1.55
CA ASN A 519 -33.00 28.23 0.34
C ASN A 519 -32.14 27.92 -0.88
N GLY A 520 -32.24 26.69 -1.35
CA GLY A 520 -31.73 26.25 -2.64
C GLY A 520 -32.14 24.80 -2.83
N VAL A 521 -33.31 24.57 -3.45
CA VAL A 521 -33.65 23.24 -3.95
C VAL A 521 -32.61 22.93 -5.02
N VAL A 522 -31.75 21.95 -4.76
CA VAL A 522 -30.88 21.40 -5.78
C VAL A 522 -31.70 20.35 -6.52
N GLU A 523 -31.91 20.56 -7.82
CA GLU A 523 -32.54 19.55 -8.66
C GLU A 523 -31.68 18.29 -8.66
N VAL A 524 -32.32 17.12 -8.56
CA VAL A 524 -31.63 15.84 -8.68
C VAL A 524 -30.90 15.82 -10.02
N PRO A 525 -29.60 15.50 -10.06
CA PRO A 525 -28.86 15.42 -11.32
C PRO A 525 -29.54 14.51 -12.34
N LYS A 526 -29.32 14.79 -13.63
CA LYS A 526 -29.86 13.97 -14.72
C LYS A 526 -29.41 12.50 -14.54
N GLU A 527 -30.37 11.60 -14.46
CA GLU A 527 -30.13 10.16 -14.53
C GLU A 527 -29.78 9.74 -15.97
N PHE A 528 -28.80 8.85 -16.09
CA PHE A 528 -28.41 8.15 -17.29
C PHE A 528 -28.84 6.69 -17.20
N THR A 529 -29.97 6.36 -17.83
CA THR A 529 -30.56 5.02 -17.76
C THR A 529 -30.11 4.17 -18.96
N LEU A 530 -29.52 3.02 -18.68
CA LEU A 530 -29.26 1.99 -19.69
C LEU A 530 -30.54 1.25 -20.04
N LYS A 531 -30.83 1.12 -21.33
CA LYS A 531 -31.89 0.27 -21.89
C LYS A 531 -31.35 -1.12 -22.13
N THR A 532 -32.19 -2.12 -21.90
CA THR A 532 -31.84 -3.54 -21.99
C THR A 532 -32.82 -4.28 -22.90
N THR A 533 -32.46 -5.52 -23.23
CA THR A 533 -33.32 -6.49 -23.93
C THR A 533 -33.59 -7.68 -23.01
N PRO A 534 -34.60 -8.54 -23.27
CA PRO A 534 -34.82 -9.74 -22.47
C PRO A 534 -33.58 -10.65 -22.35
N ALA A 535 -32.74 -10.72 -23.39
CA ALA A 535 -31.49 -11.48 -23.35
C ALA A 535 -30.44 -10.86 -22.41
N LEU A 536 -30.34 -9.53 -22.40
CA LEU A 536 -29.46 -8.82 -21.45
C LEU A 536 -29.97 -8.94 -20.01
N GLU A 537 -31.29 -8.90 -19.80
CA GLU A 537 -31.90 -9.14 -18.48
C GLU A 537 -31.63 -10.56 -17.97
N GLU A 538 -31.73 -11.58 -18.84
CA GLU A 538 -31.34 -12.95 -18.49
C GLU A 538 -29.85 -13.03 -18.13
N ARG A 539 -28.98 -12.34 -18.87
CA ARG A 539 -27.55 -12.28 -18.55
C ARG A 539 -27.29 -11.58 -17.23
N ILE A 540 -27.96 -10.47 -16.93
CA ILE A 540 -27.88 -9.77 -15.64
C ILE A 540 -28.18 -10.73 -14.49
N LEU A 541 -29.24 -11.52 -14.58
CA LEU A 541 -29.59 -12.53 -13.57
C LEU A 541 -28.51 -13.61 -13.42
N HIS A 542 -27.96 -14.08 -14.55
CA HIS A 542 -26.88 -15.06 -14.53
C HIS A 542 -25.61 -14.51 -13.85
N VAL A 543 -25.18 -13.30 -14.20
CA VAL A 543 -24.00 -12.66 -13.61
C VAL A 543 -24.20 -12.43 -12.12
N ARG A 544 -25.39 -11.99 -11.71
CA ARG A 544 -25.75 -11.82 -10.30
C ARG A 544 -25.61 -13.14 -9.54
N GLN A 545 -26.24 -14.21 -10.00
CA GLN A 545 -26.19 -15.51 -9.32
C GLN A 545 -24.74 -16.02 -9.23
N ARG A 546 -23.98 -15.96 -10.33
CA ARG A 546 -22.57 -16.34 -10.37
C ARG A 546 -21.74 -15.55 -9.36
N PHE A 547 -21.93 -14.23 -9.30
CA PHE A 547 -21.22 -13.35 -8.38
C PHE A 547 -21.51 -13.74 -6.93
N GLU A 548 -22.80 -13.87 -6.57
CA GLU A 548 -23.24 -14.29 -5.22
C GLU A 548 -22.66 -15.66 -4.83
N ASP A 549 -22.63 -16.62 -5.76
CA ASP A 549 -22.04 -17.95 -5.54
C ASP A 549 -20.51 -17.92 -5.37
N GLU A 550 -19.81 -17.00 -6.05
CA GLU A 550 -18.37 -16.82 -5.95
C GLU A 550 -17.97 -16.21 -4.61
N ILE A 551 -18.55 -15.07 -4.23
CA ILE A 551 -18.24 -14.42 -2.94
C ILE A 551 -18.60 -15.29 -1.74
N ALA A 552 -19.62 -16.15 -1.87
CA ALA A 552 -20.04 -17.05 -0.80
C ALA A 552 -18.97 -18.08 -0.40
N LYS A 553 -17.91 -18.26 -1.20
CA LYS A 553 -16.80 -19.17 -0.92
C LYS A 553 -15.74 -18.53 -0.01
N PHE A 554 -15.65 -17.21 0.01
CA PHE A 554 -14.59 -16.48 0.70
C PHE A 554 -15.00 -16.04 2.11
N GLY A 555 -14.03 -15.95 3.00
CA GLY A 555 -14.10 -15.33 4.30
C GLY A 555 -12.96 -14.33 4.48
N TYR A 556 -13.18 -13.38 5.39
CA TYR A 556 -12.19 -12.38 5.78
C TYR A 556 -11.99 -12.42 7.29
N ARG A 557 -10.79 -12.09 7.74
CA ARG A 557 -10.49 -11.82 9.15
C ARG A 557 -9.62 -10.58 9.28
N ASP A 558 -10.02 -9.77 10.25
CA ASP A 558 -9.25 -8.68 10.79
C ASP A 558 -8.59 -9.16 12.09
N ILE A 559 -7.27 -9.15 12.16
CA ILE A 559 -6.54 -9.71 13.30
C ILE A 559 -5.65 -8.62 13.88
N VAL A 560 -5.96 -8.21 15.10
CA VAL A 560 -5.17 -7.26 15.87
C VAL A 560 -4.35 -8.02 16.90
N LEU A 561 -3.03 -7.95 16.75
CA LEU A 561 -2.07 -8.56 17.67
C LEU A 561 -1.44 -7.48 18.55
N SER A 562 -1.31 -7.77 19.84
CA SER A 562 -0.84 -6.82 20.87
C SER A 562 0.32 -7.36 21.71
N GLU A 563 0.90 -8.49 21.28
CA GLU A 563 1.99 -9.16 21.99
C GLU A 563 3.30 -8.36 21.94
N PHE A 564 3.58 -7.72 20.80
CA PHE A 564 4.72 -6.82 20.60
C PHE A 564 4.50 -5.93 19.37
N GLY A 565 5.09 -4.73 19.37
CA GLY A 565 5.09 -3.82 18.24
C GLY A 565 6.48 -3.26 17.94
N LYS A 566 6.52 -2.11 17.26
CA LYS A 566 7.77 -1.41 16.94
C LYS A 566 8.53 -1.01 18.20
N ASP A 567 7.85 -0.69 19.29
CA ASP A 567 8.44 -0.22 20.53
C ASP A 567 9.53 -1.14 21.08
N ILE A 568 9.21 -2.42 21.28
CA ILE A 568 10.11 -3.44 21.83
C ILE A 568 11.15 -3.85 20.79
N LEU A 569 10.77 -3.96 19.52
CA LEU A 569 11.70 -4.37 18.47
C LEU A 569 12.79 -3.32 18.24
N LEU A 570 12.44 -2.03 18.26
CA LEU A 570 13.41 -0.94 18.14
C LEU A 570 14.30 -0.83 19.38
N ASP A 571 13.74 -0.97 20.58
CA ASP A 571 14.52 -1.00 21.83
C ASP A 571 15.59 -2.10 21.80
N ARG A 572 15.24 -3.27 21.26
CA ARG A 572 16.12 -4.43 21.16
C ARG A 572 16.91 -4.54 19.85
N HIS A 573 16.87 -3.50 19.01
CA HIS A 573 17.60 -3.44 17.74
C HIS A 573 17.29 -4.62 16.79
N LEU A 574 16.03 -5.07 16.78
CA LEU A 574 15.55 -6.19 15.98
C LEU A 574 14.93 -5.73 14.65
N PRO A 575 15.13 -6.48 13.55
CA PRO A 575 14.60 -6.12 12.24
C PRO A 575 13.08 -6.30 12.18
N ILE A 576 12.31 -5.20 12.27
CA ILE A 576 10.84 -5.22 12.30
C ILE A 576 10.25 -6.05 11.15
N LYS A 577 10.62 -5.73 9.90
CA LYS A 577 10.06 -6.41 8.73
C LYS A 577 10.35 -7.92 8.75
N GLY A 578 11.62 -8.30 8.95
CA GLY A 578 12.03 -9.71 9.00
C GLY A 578 11.31 -10.50 10.10
N ILE A 579 11.12 -9.91 11.29
CA ILE A 579 10.40 -10.55 12.40
C ILE A 579 8.92 -10.78 12.07
N PHE A 580 8.23 -9.78 11.53
CA PHE A 580 6.80 -9.92 11.16
C PHE A 580 6.59 -10.85 9.97
N ASP A 581 7.48 -10.82 8.98
CA ASP A 581 7.46 -11.77 7.86
C ASP A 581 7.65 -13.22 8.35
N LEU A 582 8.57 -13.45 9.29
CA LEU A 582 8.76 -14.77 9.89
C LEU A 582 7.54 -15.23 10.70
N MET A 583 6.85 -14.32 11.37
CA MET A 583 5.61 -14.63 12.08
C MET A 583 4.53 -15.13 11.10
N CYS A 584 4.39 -14.51 9.92
CA CYS A 584 3.52 -15.00 8.85
C CYS A 584 3.93 -16.40 8.37
N LEU A 585 5.23 -16.62 8.14
CA LEU A 585 5.75 -17.93 7.70
C LEU A 585 5.52 -19.02 8.75
N LEU A 586 5.67 -18.69 10.03
CA LEU A 586 5.40 -19.60 11.14
C LEU A 586 3.92 -19.93 11.25
N ALA A 587 3.03 -18.94 11.06
CA ALA A 587 1.59 -19.16 10.99
C ALA A 587 1.23 -20.10 9.82
N ASN A 588 1.84 -19.89 8.64
CA ASN A 588 1.68 -20.79 7.49
C ASN A 588 2.13 -22.22 7.81
N TYR A 589 3.29 -22.37 8.47
CA TYR A 589 3.79 -23.68 8.89
C TYR A 589 2.83 -24.40 9.84
N TYR A 590 2.26 -23.69 10.83
CA TYR A 590 1.26 -24.27 11.72
C TYR A 590 -0.03 -24.67 11.01
N TYR A 591 -0.49 -23.83 10.08
CA TYR A 591 -1.72 -24.08 9.33
C TYR A 591 -1.59 -25.30 8.41
N TYR A 592 -0.50 -25.38 7.63
CA TYR A 592 -0.29 -26.47 6.68
C TYR A 592 0.29 -27.74 7.32
N GLY A 593 0.99 -27.61 8.44
CA GLY A 593 1.80 -28.68 9.02
C GLY A 593 3.12 -28.95 8.28
N TYR A 594 3.45 -28.13 7.27
CA TYR A 594 4.70 -28.16 6.51
C TYR A 594 5.05 -26.76 5.99
N ASN A 595 6.29 -26.57 5.55
CA ASN A 595 6.75 -25.31 4.97
C ASN A 595 6.24 -25.16 3.54
N ALA A 596 5.13 -24.44 3.36
CA ALA A 596 4.55 -24.16 2.05
C ALA A 596 5.22 -22.96 1.35
N GLN A 597 5.16 -22.96 0.02
CA GLN A 597 5.53 -21.80 -0.80
C GLN A 597 4.79 -20.55 -0.33
N SER A 598 5.53 -19.48 -0.03
CA SER A 598 4.98 -18.21 0.43
C SER A 598 5.66 -17.05 -0.28
N TRP A 599 4.88 -16.13 -0.84
CA TRP A 599 5.40 -15.10 -1.74
C TRP A 599 5.11 -13.70 -1.21
N GLU A 600 5.98 -12.76 -1.53
CA GLU A 600 5.76 -11.33 -1.28
C GLU A 600 5.89 -10.54 -2.58
N ALA A 601 5.00 -9.56 -2.76
CA ALA A 601 5.08 -8.59 -3.85
C ALA A 601 6.05 -7.46 -3.50
N ILE A 602 7.01 -7.19 -4.39
CA ILE A 602 8.03 -6.15 -4.23
C ILE A 602 7.84 -5.10 -5.30
N SER A 603 7.69 -3.84 -4.88
CA SER A 603 7.58 -2.73 -5.81
C SER A 603 8.88 -2.51 -6.56
N MET A 604 8.80 -2.53 -7.89
CA MET A 604 9.91 -2.17 -8.77
C MET A 604 9.79 -0.74 -9.28
N SER A 605 8.93 0.10 -8.68
CA SER A 605 8.64 1.44 -9.19
C SER A 605 9.83 2.39 -9.17
N HIS A 606 10.92 2.07 -8.46
CA HIS A 606 12.18 2.79 -8.54
C HIS A 606 12.93 2.60 -9.89
N TYR A 607 12.50 1.65 -10.71
CA TYR A 607 12.83 1.58 -12.14
C TYR A 607 11.77 2.33 -12.96
N HIS A 608 12.19 2.92 -14.07
CA HIS A 608 11.31 3.59 -15.03
C HIS A 608 10.20 2.64 -15.51
N LYS A 609 8.94 3.01 -15.29
CA LYS A 609 7.74 2.18 -15.54
C LYS A 609 7.75 0.81 -14.84
N GLY A 610 8.54 0.65 -13.79
CA GLY A 610 8.63 -0.60 -13.05
C GLY A 610 7.31 -0.95 -12.36
N ARG A 611 6.93 -2.22 -12.45
CA ARG A 611 5.74 -2.82 -11.84
C ARG A 611 6.13 -3.90 -10.83
N PRO A 612 5.25 -4.29 -9.89
CA PRO A 612 5.62 -5.26 -8.87
C PRO A 612 6.09 -6.62 -9.43
N ASP A 613 7.24 -7.08 -8.95
CA ASP A 613 7.64 -8.48 -9.07
C ASP A 613 7.22 -9.25 -7.80
N ILE A 614 7.33 -10.57 -7.80
CA ILE A 614 7.08 -11.39 -6.62
C ILE A 614 8.29 -12.27 -6.33
N VAL A 615 8.56 -12.47 -5.04
CA VAL A 615 9.67 -13.31 -4.58
C VAL A 615 9.19 -14.39 -3.63
N GLN A 616 9.76 -15.59 -3.76
CA GLN A 616 9.57 -16.69 -2.82
C GLN A 616 10.35 -16.38 -1.55
N VAL A 617 9.65 -16.23 -0.45
CA VAL A 617 10.22 -15.77 0.82
C VAL A 617 10.32 -16.86 1.87
N ASN A 618 9.75 -18.03 1.62
CA ASN A 618 10.07 -19.21 2.41
C ASN A 618 11.34 -19.86 1.82
N THR A 619 12.48 -19.60 2.44
CA THR A 619 13.80 -20.16 2.08
C THR A 619 14.14 -21.34 2.99
N PRO A 620 15.18 -22.13 2.69
CA PRO A 620 15.67 -23.15 3.62
C PRO A 620 15.96 -22.61 5.02
N THR A 621 16.49 -21.38 5.12
CA THR A 621 16.81 -20.71 6.39
C THR A 621 15.54 -20.37 7.17
N THR A 622 14.56 -19.72 6.53
CA THR A 622 13.29 -19.37 7.20
C THR A 622 12.48 -20.61 7.56
N ALA A 623 12.48 -21.61 6.67
CA ALA A 623 11.81 -22.88 6.89
C ALA A 623 12.39 -23.64 8.08
N HIS A 624 13.72 -23.64 8.22
CA HIS A 624 14.38 -24.24 9.38
C HIS A 624 13.92 -23.59 10.68
N PHE A 625 13.93 -22.25 10.74
CA PHE A 625 13.37 -21.53 11.89
C PHE A 625 11.92 -21.94 12.18
N CYS A 626 11.05 -21.96 11.18
CA CYS A 626 9.64 -22.33 11.37
C CYS A 626 9.47 -23.73 11.97
N THR A 627 10.35 -24.69 11.62
CA THR A 627 10.29 -26.05 12.20
C THR A 627 10.68 -26.11 13.67
N ILE A 628 11.58 -25.24 14.14
CA ILE A 628 12.14 -25.29 15.49
C ILE A 628 11.59 -24.21 16.42
N ALA A 629 10.84 -23.23 15.92
CA ALA A 629 10.37 -22.08 16.69
C ALA A 629 9.65 -22.47 17.98
N ASP A 630 8.88 -23.57 17.95
CA ASP A 630 8.11 -24.09 19.09
C ASP A 630 8.70 -25.37 19.72
N ASP A 631 9.93 -25.75 19.35
CA ASP A 631 10.59 -26.93 19.92
C ASP A 631 11.17 -26.60 21.30
N GLU A 632 10.41 -26.89 22.35
CA GLU A 632 10.83 -26.69 23.75
C GLU A 632 12.01 -27.56 24.18
N SER A 633 12.42 -28.56 23.39
CA SER A 633 13.66 -29.29 23.67
C SER A 633 14.91 -28.43 23.44
N LEU A 634 14.78 -27.35 22.66
CA LEU A 634 15.82 -26.35 22.46
C LEU A 634 15.62 -25.14 23.38
N PRO A 635 16.69 -24.66 24.05
CA PRO A 635 16.63 -23.43 24.85
C PRO A 635 16.13 -22.23 24.02
N ALA A 636 15.31 -21.37 24.64
CA ALA A 636 14.70 -20.21 23.96
C ALA A 636 15.74 -19.28 23.31
N HIS A 637 16.89 -19.03 23.96
CA HIS A 637 17.95 -18.20 23.38
C HIS A 637 18.52 -18.76 22.06
N LYS A 638 18.58 -20.10 21.89
CA LYS A 638 19.01 -20.72 20.63
C LYS A 638 17.98 -20.59 19.53
N ARG A 639 16.70 -20.73 19.88
CA ARG A 639 15.60 -20.49 18.95
C ARG A 639 15.53 -19.01 18.54
N PHE A 640 15.84 -18.09 19.46
CA PHE A 640 15.98 -16.65 19.18
C PHE A 640 17.15 -16.34 18.25
N GLU A 641 18.34 -16.91 18.45
CA GLU A 641 19.49 -16.74 17.53
C GLU A 641 19.11 -17.14 16.10
N LEU A 642 18.44 -18.28 15.93
CA LEU A 642 17.97 -18.77 14.62
C LEU A 642 16.86 -17.90 14.02
N MET A 643 15.97 -17.36 14.85
CA MET A 643 14.96 -16.38 14.43
C MET A 643 15.64 -15.13 13.83
N LEU A 644 16.68 -14.61 14.50
CA LEU A 644 17.39 -13.42 14.04
C LEU A 644 18.16 -13.68 12.73
N GLU A 645 18.80 -14.85 12.60
CA GLU A 645 19.44 -15.28 11.36
C GLU A 645 18.42 -15.32 10.20
N ALA A 646 17.28 -15.98 10.41
CA ALA A 646 16.24 -16.08 9.40
C ALA A 646 15.60 -14.72 9.06
N ALA A 647 15.46 -13.81 10.03
CA ALA A 647 14.92 -12.47 9.80
C ALA A 647 15.87 -11.62 8.95
N ASN A 648 17.18 -11.79 9.12
CA ASN A 648 18.19 -11.10 8.32
C ASN A 648 18.28 -11.68 6.90
N ASP A 649 18.24 -13.01 6.73
CA ASP A 649 18.15 -13.67 5.42
C ASP A 649 16.92 -13.19 4.63
N ARG A 650 15.79 -13.08 5.34
CA ARG A 650 14.53 -12.56 4.80
C ARG A 650 14.66 -11.12 4.30
N ASN A 651 15.30 -10.25 5.07
CA ASN A 651 15.55 -8.86 4.66
C ASN A 651 16.52 -8.79 3.46
N GLN A 652 17.55 -9.63 3.43
CA GLN A 652 18.48 -9.68 2.31
C GLN A 652 17.78 -10.11 1.02
N THR A 653 16.89 -11.11 1.08
CA THR A 653 16.06 -11.52 -0.07
C THR A 653 15.27 -10.34 -0.65
N ILE A 654 14.75 -9.43 0.17
CA ILE A 654 14.05 -8.23 -0.31
C ILE A 654 14.98 -7.20 -0.92
N LYS A 655 16.16 -7.00 -0.34
CA LYS A 655 17.18 -6.11 -0.92
C LYS A 655 17.63 -6.60 -2.29
N ASP A 656 17.84 -7.90 -2.45
CA ASP A 656 18.21 -8.52 -3.72
C ASP A 656 17.08 -8.36 -4.77
N ALA A 657 15.83 -8.59 -4.35
CA ALA A 657 14.65 -8.39 -5.18
C ALA A 657 14.54 -6.94 -5.67
N PHE A 658 14.70 -5.98 -4.76
CA PHE A 658 14.72 -4.56 -5.07
C PHE A 658 15.85 -4.24 -6.07
N GLY A 659 17.02 -4.87 -5.94
CA GLY A 659 18.12 -4.80 -6.92
C GLY A 659 17.83 -5.45 -8.28
N GLY A 660 16.60 -5.92 -8.54
CA GLY A 660 16.20 -6.51 -9.81
C GLY A 660 16.48 -8.00 -9.95
N ARG A 661 16.89 -8.70 -8.88
CA ARG A 661 17.11 -10.15 -8.88
C ARG A 661 15.82 -10.93 -8.65
N CYS A 662 14.83 -10.66 -9.50
CA CYS A 662 13.55 -11.35 -9.51
C CYS A 662 13.42 -12.20 -10.79
N TYR A 663 13.15 -13.49 -10.64
CA TYR A 663 13.01 -14.39 -11.78
C TYR A 663 11.57 -14.52 -12.26
N GLN A 664 10.58 -14.22 -11.43
CA GLN A 664 9.20 -14.64 -11.69
C GLN A 664 8.58 -13.94 -12.91
N ARG A 665 8.71 -12.61 -13.01
CA ARG A 665 8.25 -11.90 -14.22
C ARG A 665 9.10 -12.20 -15.45
N THR A 666 10.40 -12.48 -15.27
CA THR A 666 11.29 -12.87 -16.37
C THR A 666 10.90 -14.23 -16.95
N LEU A 667 10.61 -15.23 -16.11
CA LEU A 667 10.10 -16.54 -16.52
C LEU A 667 8.77 -16.39 -17.29
N ARG A 668 7.86 -15.55 -16.79
CA ARG A 668 6.59 -15.28 -17.48
C ARG A 668 6.78 -14.57 -18.82
N ALA A 669 7.73 -13.63 -18.90
CA ALA A 669 8.08 -12.95 -20.13
C ALA A 669 8.68 -13.93 -21.15
N LEU A 670 9.55 -14.86 -20.72
CA LEU A 670 10.11 -15.90 -21.60
C LEU A 670 9.02 -16.79 -22.20
N GLU A 671 8.02 -17.17 -21.42
CA GLU A 671 6.87 -17.93 -21.90
C GLU A 671 6.07 -17.16 -22.97
N LEU A 672 5.87 -15.85 -22.75
CA LEU A 672 5.17 -14.97 -23.69
C LEU A 672 6.02 -14.53 -24.89
N CYS A 673 7.32 -14.80 -24.90
CA CYS A 673 8.21 -14.56 -26.05
C CYS A 673 8.10 -15.61 -27.16
N VAL A 674 7.34 -16.68 -26.92
CA VAL A 674 7.08 -17.71 -27.92
C VAL A 674 6.24 -17.09 -29.04
N GLU A 675 6.78 -17.10 -30.25
CA GLU A 675 6.12 -16.52 -31.43
C GLU A 675 5.13 -17.50 -32.06
N GLU A 676 4.22 -16.98 -32.88
CA GLU A 676 3.27 -17.80 -33.62
C GLU A 676 3.99 -18.84 -34.49
N GLY A 677 3.60 -20.10 -34.35
CA GLY A 677 4.21 -21.23 -35.06
C GLY A 677 5.40 -21.87 -34.35
N GLU A 678 5.86 -21.33 -33.22
CA GLU A 678 6.84 -21.98 -32.34
C GLU A 678 6.17 -22.89 -31.32
N GLU A 679 6.85 -23.97 -30.93
CA GLU A 679 6.36 -24.86 -29.89
C GLU A 679 6.73 -24.32 -28.50
N LEU A 680 5.77 -24.32 -27.58
CA LEU A 680 5.99 -23.99 -26.18
C LEU A 680 7.05 -24.94 -25.58
N PRO A 681 8.14 -24.44 -24.99
CA PRO A 681 9.16 -25.28 -24.35
C PRO A 681 8.59 -26.19 -23.25
N ASP A 682 9.16 -27.40 -23.09
CA ASP A 682 8.64 -28.42 -22.16
C ASP A 682 8.64 -27.95 -20.69
N LEU A 683 9.59 -27.10 -20.30
CA LEU A 683 9.60 -26.45 -18.98
C LEU A 683 8.26 -25.76 -18.67
N PHE A 684 7.70 -25.00 -19.61
CA PHE A 684 6.45 -24.27 -19.43
C PHE A 684 5.20 -25.17 -19.59
N LYS A 685 5.36 -26.39 -20.09
CA LYS A 685 4.30 -27.42 -20.10
C LYS A 685 4.32 -28.29 -18.83
N ASN A 686 5.40 -28.23 -18.04
CA ASN A 686 5.58 -29.08 -16.89
C ASN A 686 4.58 -28.67 -15.78
N PRO A 687 3.71 -29.57 -15.31
CA PRO A 687 2.72 -29.24 -14.29
C PRO A 687 3.33 -28.87 -12.94
N LEU A 688 4.58 -29.25 -12.65
CA LEU A 688 5.29 -28.84 -11.44
C LEU A 688 5.86 -27.42 -11.57
N TYR A 689 6.24 -26.98 -12.78
CA TYR A 689 6.58 -25.58 -13.03
C TYR A 689 5.37 -24.68 -12.77
N GLU A 690 4.17 -25.07 -13.20
CA GLU A 690 2.92 -24.34 -12.93
C GLU A 690 2.71 -24.09 -11.42
N GLN A 691 3.09 -25.05 -10.57
CA GLN A 691 3.02 -24.92 -9.10
C GLN A 691 4.04 -23.93 -8.54
N THR A 692 5.07 -23.55 -9.29
CA THR A 692 6.09 -22.57 -8.87
C THR A 692 5.74 -21.14 -9.30
N VAL A 693 4.74 -20.95 -10.17
CA VAL A 693 4.46 -19.62 -10.76
C VAL A 693 3.20 -18.95 -10.25
N GLU A 694 2.31 -19.70 -9.61
CA GLU A 694 1.05 -19.20 -9.06
C GLU A 694 1.02 -19.44 -7.54
N PRO A 695 1.17 -18.39 -6.71
CA PRO A 695 1.38 -18.55 -5.28
C PRO A 695 0.10 -19.00 -4.58
N ASN A 696 0.20 -19.98 -3.67
CA ASN A 696 -0.91 -20.31 -2.76
C ASN A 696 -1.00 -19.35 -1.58
N GLN A 697 0.11 -18.71 -1.22
CA GLN A 697 0.25 -17.77 -0.12
C GLN A 697 0.94 -16.52 -0.64
N MET A 698 0.26 -15.38 -0.53
CA MET A 698 0.84 -14.09 -0.88
C MET A 698 0.56 -13.11 0.23
N PHE A 699 1.62 -12.46 0.71
CA PHE A 699 1.51 -11.42 1.71
C PHE A 699 2.26 -10.16 1.33
N SER A 700 1.81 -9.02 1.85
CA SER A 700 2.46 -7.73 1.63
C SER A 700 2.41 -6.90 2.90
N ASN A 701 3.50 -6.19 3.20
CA ASN A 701 3.47 -5.11 4.17
C ASN A 701 2.73 -3.88 3.59
N THR A 702 2.01 -3.15 4.44
CA THR A 702 1.36 -1.88 4.11
C THR A 702 1.76 -0.76 5.09
N ASP A 703 1.46 0.48 4.73
CA ASP A 703 1.79 1.68 5.51
C ASP A 703 0.86 1.94 6.70
N GLY A 704 -0.25 1.21 6.82
CA GLY A 704 -1.27 1.42 7.84
C GLY A 704 -2.17 2.63 7.61
N LEU A 705 -2.15 3.27 6.43
CA LEU A 705 -3.09 4.35 6.10
C LEU A 705 -4.54 3.84 6.02
N SER A 706 -4.70 2.61 5.54
CA SER A 706 -5.97 1.92 5.50
C SER A 706 -6.03 0.90 6.63
N PRO A 707 -7.05 0.97 7.52
CA PRO A 707 -7.21 0.00 8.59
C PRO A 707 -7.46 -1.40 8.04
N GLU A 708 -8.20 -1.51 6.93
CA GLU A 708 -8.39 -2.77 6.20
C GLU A 708 -7.97 -2.63 4.74
N SER A 709 -7.42 -3.70 4.17
CA SER A 709 -7.22 -3.82 2.73
C SER A 709 -7.67 -5.19 2.23
N CYS A 710 -8.10 -5.26 0.97
CA CYS A 710 -8.65 -6.50 0.42
C CYS A 710 -8.37 -6.65 -1.08
N PHE A 711 -7.87 -7.84 -1.44
CA PHE A 711 -7.70 -8.33 -2.81
C PHE A 711 -8.04 -9.83 -2.82
N ILE A 712 -8.85 -10.28 -3.78
CA ILE A 712 -9.41 -11.64 -3.74
C ILE A 712 -8.76 -12.50 -4.83
N MET A 713 -7.96 -13.47 -4.41
CA MET A 713 -7.46 -14.49 -5.35
C MET A 713 -8.61 -15.42 -5.76
N GLN A 714 -8.68 -15.82 -7.03
CA GLN A 714 -9.83 -16.57 -7.57
C GLN A 714 -10.07 -17.91 -6.88
N ASN A 715 -9.00 -18.59 -6.49
CA ASN A 715 -9.10 -19.86 -5.79
C ASN A 715 -9.25 -19.59 -4.28
N PRO A 716 -10.37 -19.99 -3.64
CA PRO A 716 -10.58 -19.80 -2.19
C PRO A 716 -9.64 -20.64 -1.32
N GLU A 717 -8.81 -21.52 -1.88
CA GLU A 717 -7.73 -22.20 -1.14
C GLU A 717 -6.44 -21.37 -1.07
N ARG A 718 -6.39 -20.24 -1.80
CA ARG A 718 -5.25 -19.33 -1.82
C ARG A 718 -5.49 -18.13 -0.92
N PHE A 719 -4.41 -17.67 -0.30
CA PHE A 719 -4.43 -16.65 0.72
C PHE A 719 -3.83 -15.37 0.17
N TRP A 720 -4.57 -14.28 0.36
CA TRP A 720 -4.01 -12.94 0.30
C TRP A 720 -4.02 -12.33 1.69
N MET A 721 -2.87 -11.78 2.08
CA MET A 721 -2.66 -11.24 3.41
C MET A 721 -1.97 -9.88 3.30
N THR A 722 -2.39 -8.93 4.12
CA THR A 722 -1.64 -7.70 4.32
C THR A 722 -1.45 -7.43 5.79
N TYR A 723 -0.35 -6.77 6.14
CA TYR A 723 -0.12 -6.36 7.52
C TYR A 723 0.58 -5.01 7.62
N TYR A 724 0.32 -4.31 8.72
CA TYR A 724 1.11 -3.17 9.14
C TYR A 724 1.42 -3.27 10.64
N VAL A 725 2.51 -2.64 11.05
CA VAL A 725 3.00 -2.70 12.44
C VAL A 725 2.74 -1.37 13.12
N THR A 726 2.17 -1.41 14.32
CA THR A 726 1.94 -0.24 15.17
C THR A 726 3.01 -0.17 16.26
N ASP A 727 2.99 0.90 17.07
CA ASP A 727 3.98 1.03 18.15
C ASP A 727 3.88 -0.13 19.14
N GLY A 728 2.68 -0.53 19.58
CA GLY A 728 2.48 -1.58 20.58
C GLY A 728 1.93 -2.90 20.04
N GLY A 729 1.87 -3.09 18.71
CA GLY A 729 1.26 -4.27 18.13
C GLY A 729 1.36 -4.33 16.60
N SER A 730 0.40 -5.01 15.99
CA SER A 730 0.28 -5.14 14.54
C SER A 730 -1.15 -5.48 14.15
N HIS A 731 -1.45 -5.25 12.87
CA HIS A 731 -2.76 -5.49 12.30
C HIS A 731 -2.61 -6.28 11.01
N PHE A 732 -3.46 -7.28 10.84
CA PHE A 732 -3.47 -8.18 9.68
C PHE A 732 -4.86 -8.24 9.06
N SER A 733 -4.90 -8.13 7.74
CA SER A 733 -6.07 -8.38 6.91
C SER A 733 -5.83 -9.68 6.14
N VAL A 734 -6.69 -10.68 6.31
CA VAL A 734 -6.53 -11.98 5.64
C VAL A 734 -7.81 -12.40 4.93
N ILE A 735 -7.65 -12.86 3.69
CA ILE A 735 -8.75 -13.35 2.86
C ILE A 735 -8.38 -14.68 2.18
N THR A 736 -9.27 -15.63 2.33
CA THR A 736 -9.19 -16.99 1.76
C THR A 736 -10.58 -17.64 1.92
N GLY A 737 -10.69 -18.96 1.89
CA GLY A 737 -11.91 -19.70 2.19
C GLY A 737 -12.43 -19.46 3.62
N LYS A 738 -13.75 -19.58 3.80
CA LYS A 738 -14.43 -19.26 5.06
C LYS A 738 -13.93 -20.03 6.28
N LYS A 739 -13.51 -21.29 6.11
CA LYS A 739 -13.03 -22.11 7.22
C LYS A 739 -11.53 -21.90 7.43
N GLU A 740 -10.83 -21.76 6.32
CA GLU A 740 -9.40 -21.60 6.19
C GLU A 740 -8.95 -20.30 6.86
N VAL A 741 -9.70 -19.20 6.68
CA VAL A 741 -9.37 -17.90 7.28
C VAL A 741 -9.41 -17.94 8.81
N VAL A 742 -10.33 -18.71 9.40
CA VAL A 742 -10.45 -18.85 10.86
C VAL A 742 -9.30 -19.69 11.40
N ALA A 743 -9.07 -20.86 10.79
CA ALA A 743 -7.99 -21.76 11.20
C ALA A 743 -6.61 -21.10 11.08
N TRP A 744 -6.40 -20.30 10.04
CA TRP A 744 -5.16 -19.55 9.87
C TRP A 744 -5.01 -18.42 10.89
N ALA A 745 -6.08 -17.70 11.21
CA ALA A 745 -6.06 -16.67 12.26
C ALA A 745 -5.64 -17.23 13.62
N ASP A 746 -6.14 -18.42 13.99
CA ASP A 746 -5.72 -19.12 15.20
C ASP A 746 -4.22 -19.48 15.16
N CYS A 747 -3.70 -19.86 13.99
CA CYS A 747 -2.28 -20.14 13.79
C CYS A 747 -1.42 -18.89 13.92
N LEU A 748 -1.88 -17.73 13.42
CA LEU A 748 -1.18 -16.46 13.58
C LEU A 748 -1.12 -16.02 15.04
N GLN A 749 -2.22 -16.16 15.78
CA GLN A 749 -2.26 -15.87 17.22
C GLN A 749 -1.30 -16.77 18.02
N ARG A 750 -1.18 -18.05 17.64
CA ARG A 750 -0.15 -18.94 18.22
C ARG A 750 1.26 -18.47 17.87
N ALA A 751 1.49 -18.12 16.60
CA ALA A 751 2.79 -17.65 16.14
C ALA A 751 3.23 -16.39 16.90
N SER A 752 2.33 -15.42 17.13
CA SER A 752 2.67 -14.19 17.86
C SER A 752 3.14 -14.46 19.29
N LEU A 753 2.52 -15.40 20.00
CA LEU A 753 2.91 -15.81 21.35
C LEU A 753 4.29 -16.48 21.38
N VAL A 754 4.58 -17.34 20.40
CA VAL A 754 5.91 -17.98 20.25
C VAL A 754 6.97 -16.93 19.95
N MET A 755 6.73 -16.06 18.97
CA MET A 755 7.64 -14.96 18.63
C MET A 755 7.91 -14.06 19.83
N LYS A 756 6.88 -13.70 20.59
CA LYS A 756 7.01 -12.91 21.83
C LYS A 756 7.90 -13.60 22.86
N THR A 757 7.72 -14.90 23.06
CA THR A 757 8.55 -15.70 23.99
C THR A 757 10.03 -15.69 23.57
N LEU A 758 10.31 -15.79 22.27
CA LEU A 758 11.68 -15.73 21.76
C LEU A 758 12.26 -14.33 21.90
N ILE A 759 11.50 -13.29 21.58
CA ILE A 759 11.91 -11.89 21.75
C ILE A 759 12.29 -11.62 23.21
N ASP A 760 11.50 -12.11 24.18
CA ASP A 760 11.77 -11.96 25.62
C ASP A 760 12.94 -12.81 26.16
N ALA A 761 13.44 -13.75 25.35
CA ALA A 761 14.64 -14.53 25.66
C ALA A 761 15.93 -13.93 25.09
N ALA A 762 15.83 -12.85 24.31
CA ALA A 762 16.96 -12.00 23.89
C ALA A 762 17.61 -11.34 25.11
#